data_AF-A0A975ARF6-F1
#
_entry.id   AF-A0A975ARF6-F1
#
_cell.length_a   1.000
_cell.length_b   1.000
_cell.length_c   1.000
_cell.angle_alpha   90.00
_cell.angle_beta   90.00
_cell.angle_gamma   90.00
#
_symmetry.space_group_name_H-M   'P 1'
#
loop_
_entity.id
_entity.type
_entity.pdbx_description
1 polymer ?
#
loop_
_entity_poly.entity_id
_entity_poly.type
_entity_poly.pdbx_seq_one_letter_code
_entity_poly.pdbx_strand_id
1 'polypeptide(L)'
;MHIFARLLLACSLLTTLPVAAQQCPGTVPAQGAPAPTGLFPADNWWNTDIRSAPVDGNSASYIAYINNGGTRRLHPDFGGEAETGSQEVYGFPSVIVDGNQPKQAVTFDYWDESDGVDYDTGEGVPFYPVPAQAISQAHWIEGGAPGTVDQRDDNDRHILMVDCTNRHLYELYNVWYSTAEQRWYAGSGAFFDLDTNERRPDTWTSADAAGLAIFPGLVRYDEAANPAVTEITHAFRVTVRATNGYVYPASHRAGSTSGALPMGARLRLKSSVNGSDPALRTTDPVARKIFRAMQKYGLIVADNGTDMYISGTFDVRWDNGILNPAFSTLSASDFEVVQLGWKPAAVTLNAVSASPNPVVGGQTATGTVTLGSAAPAGGAQVTLADASPAFSVPASVTVAAGATSATFPITTVASTTSASGTLSATYAGVTRTTTLTVSAMPPSLYIDNASITEGNSGTRVMNFTVRLSRPATTAVSYTIATANGSAVAGTDYVARSLAGETIPAGQTTRSFAVTVNGDTQAEPNETLLVNLSAPSGAYIADGQAVGTVFNDDGPTLSVADLTVVEGNNGQYQVNFLVSLSQPAPGPVSYDISTSNGSAIGGNDFLVRNLTGETIPAGQTSRAFSITVGGDTAVETNEVFYVNLTAATGATIYDGRAVATLVNDDGPRLSIADISFAEGNSGSRQVTFTVQLAQAATVPVTYSIATASSSAVIGSDFVGRSLTGETIPAGQTSRTFTVTVNGDTAVEANEAFVVNLTQATGASILDGTAYGVLLNDDGPRLSIADVSATEGASGSKQVVFTVSLAQAATVPVTYTIATANGTAGLGSDYVARMLTGETIPAGQTSRNFAVVINGDTVSEANETFVVRLSQASGASVFDSQAVGTIVNDD
;
A
#
# COMPACT_ATOMS: atom_id res chain seq x y z
N MET A 1 -20.86 13.51 -9.44
CA MET A 1 -21.23 14.89 -9.80
C MET A 1 -20.37 15.30 -10.99
N HIS A 2 -21.01 15.33 -12.16
CA HIS A 2 -20.70 16.03 -13.43
C HIS A 2 -19.29 16.14 -14.06
N ILE A 3 -19.28 15.62 -15.31
CA ILE A 3 -18.53 15.99 -16.53
C ILE A 3 -17.24 15.21 -16.79
N PHE A 4 -17.40 14.05 -17.44
CA PHE A 4 -16.36 13.42 -18.28
C PHE A 4 -16.50 13.98 -19.70
N ALA A 5 -15.53 14.80 -20.11
CA ALA A 5 -15.37 15.26 -21.49
C ALA A 5 -14.77 14.14 -22.35
N ARG A 6 -15.44 13.81 -23.46
CA ARG A 6 -14.93 12.93 -24.51
C ARG A 6 -13.75 13.63 -25.20
N LEU A 7 -12.54 13.09 -25.03
CA LEU A 7 -11.38 13.48 -25.84
C LEU A 7 -11.43 12.66 -27.14
N LEU A 8 -11.81 13.31 -28.25
CA LEU A 8 -11.65 12.74 -29.59
C LEU A 8 -10.16 12.76 -29.93
N LEU A 9 -9.58 11.56 -30.07
CA LEU A 9 -8.25 11.35 -30.61
C LEU A 9 -8.34 11.53 -32.15
N ALA A 10 -8.13 12.75 -32.63
CA ALA A 10 -7.94 13.01 -34.05
C ALA A 10 -6.50 12.60 -34.45
N CYS A 11 -6.32 11.32 -34.78
CA CYS A 11 -5.13 10.83 -35.45
C CYS A 11 -5.11 11.43 -36.86
N SER A 12 -4.40 12.54 -37.04
CA SER A 12 -4.15 13.13 -38.35
C SER A 12 -3.08 12.30 -39.03
N LEU A 13 -3.52 11.32 -39.82
CA LEU A 13 -2.69 10.69 -40.84
C LEU A 13 -2.22 11.82 -41.78
N LEU A 14 -0.96 12.25 -41.64
CA LEU A 14 -0.27 13.03 -42.68
C LEU A 14 -0.06 12.09 -43.87
N THR A 15 -1.08 11.93 -44.70
CA THR A 15 -0.87 11.51 -46.07
C THR A 15 -0.17 12.67 -46.75
N THR A 16 1.14 12.53 -46.97
CA THR A 16 1.86 13.34 -47.95
C THR A 16 1.22 13.06 -49.30
N LEU A 17 0.22 13.87 -49.66
CA LEU A 17 -0.22 13.94 -51.05
C LEU A 17 1.02 14.29 -51.86
N PRO A 18 1.37 13.52 -52.90
CA PRO A 18 2.42 13.96 -53.81
C PRO A 18 1.98 15.34 -54.32
N VAL A 19 2.86 16.33 -54.16
CA VAL A 19 2.71 17.61 -54.87
C VAL A 19 2.54 17.22 -56.33
N ALA A 20 1.35 17.45 -56.88
CA ALA A 20 1.12 17.26 -58.30
C ALA A 20 2.17 18.12 -59.00
N ALA A 21 3.11 17.47 -59.69
CA ALA A 21 4.07 18.16 -60.53
C ALA A 21 3.28 19.10 -61.43
N GLN A 22 3.50 20.40 -61.30
CA GLN A 22 2.80 21.40 -62.09
C GLN A 22 3.12 21.11 -63.54
N GLN A 23 2.15 20.56 -64.27
CA GLN A 23 2.33 20.18 -65.66
C GLN A 23 2.68 21.45 -66.43
N CYS A 24 3.86 21.46 -67.05
CA CYS A 24 4.27 22.55 -67.93
C CYS A 24 3.15 22.84 -68.94
N PRO A 25 2.72 24.10 -69.12
CA PRO A 25 1.80 24.43 -70.21
C PRO A 25 2.47 24.04 -71.54
N GLY A 26 1.68 23.64 -72.54
CA GLY A 26 2.23 23.34 -73.87
C GLY A 26 3.01 24.54 -74.43
N THR A 27 4.07 24.30 -75.19
CA THR A 27 4.98 25.34 -75.70
C THR A 27 4.22 26.42 -76.45
N VAL A 28 4.00 27.57 -75.81
CA VAL A 28 3.34 28.75 -76.37
C VAL A 28 4.17 29.99 -75.99
N PRO A 29 4.18 31.06 -76.82
CA PRO A 29 4.51 32.38 -76.32
C PRO A 29 3.57 32.65 -75.14
N ALA A 30 4.09 33.16 -74.03
CA ALA A 30 3.36 33.25 -72.76
C ALA A 30 2.23 34.32 -72.75
N GLN A 31 1.40 34.39 -73.79
CA GLN A 31 0.09 35.02 -73.68
C GLN A 31 -0.78 34.14 -72.78
N GLY A 32 -0.96 34.53 -71.51
CA GLY A 32 -1.88 33.83 -70.60
C GLY A 32 -1.36 32.54 -69.96
N ALA A 33 -0.07 32.21 -70.10
CA ALA A 33 0.52 31.03 -69.45
C ALA A 33 1.15 31.42 -68.10
N PRO A 34 0.68 30.88 -66.96
CA PRO A 34 1.23 31.22 -65.65
C PRO A 34 2.68 30.73 -65.54
N ALA A 35 3.62 31.66 -65.40
CA ALA A 35 5.01 31.34 -65.08
C ALA A 35 5.11 30.67 -63.70
N PRO A 36 6.15 29.85 -63.45
CA PRO A 36 6.42 29.30 -62.13
C PRO A 36 6.53 30.42 -61.08
N THR A 37 5.80 30.28 -59.97
CA THR A 37 5.93 31.18 -58.82
C THR A 37 7.21 30.85 -58.05
N GLY A 38 7.89 31.88 -57.52
CA GLY A 38 9.18 31.71 -56.85
C GLY A 38 10.27 31.28 -57.82
N LEU A 39 10.70 32.20 -58.70
CA LEU A 39 11.75 31.92 -59.68
C LEU A 39 13.07 31.62 -58.98
N PHE A 40 13.64 32.54 -58.20
CA PHE A 40 14.85 32.27 -57.43
C PHE A 40 14.56 31.97 -55.94
N PRO A 41 15.53 31.41 -55.18
CA PRO A 41 15.46 31.33 -53.72
C PRO A 41 15.14 32.67 -53.07
N ALA A 42 14.47 32.70 -51.91
CA ALA A 42 14.05 33.98 -51.32
C ALA A 42 15.21 34.83 -50.76
N ASP A 43 16.39 34.22 -50.56
CA ASP A 43 17.62 34.92 -50.22
C ASP A 43 18.41 35.41 -51.46
N ASN A 44 17.90 35.15 -52.67
CA ASN A 44 18.43 35.73 -53.90
C ASN A 44 18.32 37.26 -53.87
N TRP A 45 19.23 37.96 -54.54
CA TRP A 45 19.21 39.42 -54.61
C TRP A 45 17.93 39.97 -55.22
N TRP A 46 17.29 39.28 -56.16
CA TRP A 46 15.98 39.67 -56.69
C TRP A 46 14.90 39.68 -55.59
N ASN A 47 14.95 38.74 -54.65
CA ASN A 47 13.92 38.51 -53.64
C ASN A 47 14.25 39.10 -52.26
N THR A 48 15.40 39.76 -52.12
CA THR A 48 15.85 40.35 -50.84
C THR A 48 15.00 41.56 -50.44
N ASP A 49 14.42 41.56 -49.23
CA ASP A 49 13.74 42.73 -48.66
C ASP A 49 14.76 43.82 -48.30
N ILE A 50 14.60 44.99 -48.92
CA ILE A 50 15.51 46.12 -48.78
C ILE A 50 14.95 47.26 -47.95
N ARG A 51 13.78 47.13 -47.30
CA ARG A 51 13.15 48.26 -46.57
C ARG A 51 14.02 48.81 -45.45
N SER A 52 14.83 47.97 -44.82
CA SER A 52 15.77 48.33 -43.76
C SER A 52 17.20 48.56 -44.25
N ALA A 53 17.47 48.39 -45.55
CA ALA A 53 18.80 48.58 -46.10
C ALA A 53 19.24 50.06 -45.95
N PRO A 54 20.53 50.32 -45.69
CA PRO A 54 21.05 51.68 -45.59
C PRO A 54 20.93 52.42 -46.93
N VAL A 55 20.64 53.72 -46.87
CA VAL A 55 20.62 54.62 -48.03
C VAL A 55 22.06 55.01 -48.38
N ASP A 56 22.39 55.04 -49.67
CA ASP A 56 23.68 55.48 -50.15
C ASP A 56 23.90 56.98 -49.85
N GLY A 57 25.08 57.34 -49.37
CA GLY A 57 25.41 58.74 -49.05
C GLY A 57 25.29 59.69 -50.26
N ASN A 58 25.42 59.17 -51.49
CA ASN A 58 25.28 59.94 -52.74
C ASN A 58 23.89 59.80 -53.37
N SER A 59 22.90 59.21 -52.68
CA SER A 59 21.57 58.97 -53.25
C SER A 59 20.95 60.23 -53.88
N ALA A 60 21.05 61.40 -53.23
CA ALA A 60 20.47 62.63 -53.76
C ALA A 60 21.11 63.05 -55.11
N SER A 61 22.43 62.86 -55.26
CA SER A 61 23.16 63.17 -56.48
C SER A 61 22.79 62.24 -57.63
N TYR A 62 22.63 60.94 -57.35
CA TYR A 62 22.18 59.99 -58.37
C TYR A 62 20.75 60.26 -58.83
N ILE A 63 19.83 60.57 -57.91
CA ILE A 63 18.46 60.96 -58.26
C ILE A 63 18.45 62.28 -59.06
N ALA A 64 19.28 63.25 -58.71
CA ALA A 64 19.44 64.49 -59.48
C ALA A 64 19.99 64.23 -60.89
N TYR A 65 20.95 63.29 -61.02
CA TYR A 65 21.45 62.84 -62.31
C TYR A 65 20.29 62.28 -63.13
N ILE A 66 19.54 61.30 -62.63
CA ILE A 66 18.38 60.73 -63.34
C ILE A 66 17.42 61.84 -63.77
N ASN A 67 17.06 62.75 -62.86
CA ASN A 67 16.16 63.87 -63.14
C ASN A 67 16.59 64.79 -64.30
N ASN A 68 17.89 64.89 -64.59
CA ASN A 68 18.46 65.64 -65.71
C ASN A 68 17.93 67.09 -65.84
N GLY A 69 17.87 67.81 -64.72
CA GLY A 69 17.39 69.20 -64.68
C GLY A 69 15.86 69.37 -64.68
N GLY A 70 15.08 68.28 -64.65
CA GLY A 70 13.62 68.31 -64.55
C GLY A 70 13.06 67.22 -63.64
N THR A 71 11.78 66.88 -63.81
CA THR A 71 11.16 65.75 -63.12
C THR A 71 11.07 64.56 -64.07
N ARG A 72 11.85 63.51 -63.82
CA ARG A 72 11.67 62.23 -64.53
C ARG A 72 10.57 61.41 -63.88
N ARG A 73 9.56 61.05 -64.66
CA ARG A 73 8.46 60.17 -64.23
C ARG A 73 8.80 58.72 -64.56
N LEU A 74 8.24 57.81 -63.77
CA LEU A 74 8.34 56.37 -64.04
C LEU A 74 7.55 56.04 -65.31
N HIS A 75 8.08 55.18 -66.16
CA HIS A 75 7.42 54.72 -67.37
C HIS A 75 7.33 53.18 -67.38
N PRO A 76 6.14 52.59 -67.57
CA PRO A 76 6.01 51.16 -67.78
C PRO A 76 6.35 50.84 -69.23
N ASP A 77 7.44 50.11 -69.44
CA ASP A 77 7.94 49.69 -70.75
C ASP A 77 7.51 48.24 -71.05
N PHE A 78 6.20 48.02 -70.99
CA PHE A 78 5.55 46.74 -71.25
C PHE A 78 4.06 46.91 -71.51
N GLY A 79 3.46 45.97 -72.22
CA GLY A 79 2.04 45.99 -72.55
C GLY A 79 1.66 44.85 -73.49
N GLY A 80 0.64 45.10 -74.31
CA GLY A 80 0.22 44.19 -75.38
C GLY A 80 0.82 44.54 -76.73
N GLU A 81 0.08 44.27 -77.80
CA GLU A 81 0.42 44.69 -79.16
C GLU A 81 0.35 46.23 -79.27
N ALA A 82 1.18 46.83 -80.12
CA ALA A 82 1.21 48.28 -80.31
C ALA A 82 -0.16 48.82 -80.75
N GLU A 83 -0.80 48.09 -81.66
CA GLU A 83 -2.22 48.16 -82.01
C GLU A 83 -2.80 46.73 -82.05
N THR A 84 -4.10 46.57 -81.79
CA THR A 84 -4.73 45.24 -81.83
C THR A 84 -4.57 44.57 -83.20
N GLY A 85 -3.95 43.40 -83.22
CA GLY A 85 -3.60 42.61 -84.41
C GLY A 85 -2.26 42.98 -85.06
N SER A 86 -1.48 43.89 -84.48
CA SER A 86 -0.16 44.27 -84.99
C SER A 86 0.95 43.27 -84.58
N GLN A 87 2.03 43.24 -85.36
CA GLN A 87 3.21 42.45 -85.03
C GLN A 87 4.11 43.12 -83.99
N GLU A 88 4.06 44.45 -83.91
CA GLU A 88 4.84 45.23 -82.94
C GLU A 88 4.25 45.06 -81.54
N VAL A 89 5.10 44.90 -80.53
CA VAL A 89 4.72 44.54 -79.17
C VAL A 89 5.44 45.40 -78.13
N TYR A 90 4.81 45.61 -76.98
CA TYR A 90 5.45 46.24 -75.82
C TYR A 90 5.86 45.19 -74.78
N GLY A 91 7.10 45.28 -74.30
CA GLY A 91 7.66 44.38 -73.29
C GLY A 91 8.22 43.08 -73.87
N PHE A 92 8.76 42.25 -72.99
CA PHE A 92 9.52 41.06 -73.39
C PHE A 92 8.60 39.85 -73.57
N PRO A 93 8.57 39.21 -74.75
CA PRO A 93 7.98 37.89 -74.88
C PRO A 93 8.77 36.87 -74.06
N SER A 94 8.07 36.04 -73.30
CA SER A 94 8.67 34.89 -72.61
C SER A 94 8.09 33.59 -73.14
N VAL A 95 8.93 32.58 -73.22
CA VAL A 95 8.63 31.27 -73.77
C VAL A 95 8.71 30.25 -72.65
N ILE A 96 7.64 29.49 -72.42
CA ILE A 96 7.66 28.39 -71.45
C ILE A 96 7.88 27.09 -72.22
N VAL A 97 8.90 26.32 -71.81
CA VAL A 97 9.26 25.02 -72.40
C VAL A 97 9.32 23.95 -71.31
N ASP A 98 9.15 22.68 -71.69
CA ASP A 98 9.44 21.57 -70.80
C ASP A 98 10.89 21.08 -70.97
N GLY A 99 11.34 20.19 -70.07
CA GLY A 99 12.70 19.67 -70.07
C GLY A 99 13.06 18.77 -71.28
N ASN A 100 12.09 18.41 -72.12
CA ASN A 100 12.29 17.61 -73.32
C ASN A 100 12.40 18.47 -74.59
N GLN A 101 12.23 19.79 -74.50
CA GLN A 101 12.35 20.70 -75.64
C GLN A 101 13.74 20.55 -76.29
N PRO A 102 13.81 20.19 -77.60
CA PRO A 102 15.09 20.03 -78.29
C PRO A 102 15.98 21.27 -78.22
N LYS A 103 17.24 21.06 -77.87
CA LYS A 103 18.25 22.13 -77.80
C LYS A 103 18.81 22.45 -79.17
N GLN A 104 19.00 23.74 -79.44
CA GLN A 104 19.59 24.30 -80.64
C GLN A 104 20.96 24.89 -80.31
N ALA A 105 21.87 24.80 -81.28
CA ALA A 105 23.14 25.53 -81.25
C ALA A 105 22.90 26.97 -81.75
N VAL A 106 23.58 27.93 -81.14
CA VAL A 106 23.50 29.35 -81.47
C VAL A 106 24.91 29.88 -81.69
N THR A 107 25.13 30.62 -82.78
CA THR A 107 26.42 31.28 -83.05
C THR A 107 26.39 32.67 -82.45
N PHE A 108 27.45 33.03 -81.70
CA PHE A 108 27.49 34.27 -80.92
C PHE A 108 28.52 35.28 -81.42
N ASP A 109 28.19 36.58 -81.33
CA ASP A 109 29.16 37.67 -81.51
C ASP A 109 30.10 37.75 -80.28
N TYR A 110 29.53 37.61 -79.07
CA TYR A 110 30.24 37.60 -77.78
C TYR A 110 30.34 36.17 -77.22
N TRP A 111 30.98 35.26 -77.96
CA TRP A 111 31.04 33.84 -77.62
C TRP A 111 31.83 33.56 -76.33
N ASP A 112 32.84 34.38 -76.00
CA ASP A 112 33.71 34.25 -74.83
C ASP A 112 33.03 34.66 -73.51
N GLU A 113 31.87 35.30 -73.62
CA GLU A 113 30.97 35.60 -72.51
C GLU A 113 29.59 34.95 -72.70
N SER A 114 29.43 33.91 -73.52
CA SER A 114 28.13 33.25 -73.72
C SER A 114 28.13 31.80 -73.23
N ASP A 115 27.02 31.34 -72.66
CA ASP A 115 26.83 29.93 -72.31
C ASP A 115 26.55 29.08 -73.57
N GLY A 116 26.72 27.76 -73.49
CA GLY A 116 26.45 26.87 -74.62
C GLY A 116 27.44 27.01 -75.78
N VAL A 117 28.69 27.36 -75.48
CA VAL A 117 29.81 27.50 -76.43
C VAL A 117 30.92 26.51 -76.06
N ASP A 118 31.58 25.96 -77.07
CA ASP A 118 32.88 25.32 -76.90
C ASP A 118 33.97 26.40 -76.90
N TYR A 119 34.54 26.71 -75.73
CA TYR A 119 35.52 27.79 -75.59
C TYR A 119 36.87 27.53 -76.28
N ASP A 120 37.15 26.29 -76.72
CA ASP A 120 38.35 26.00 -77.50
C ASP A 120 38.19 26.40 -78.98
N THR A 121 36.96 26.37 -79.50
CA THR A 121 36.66 26.61 -80.92
C THR A 121 35.85 27.89 -81.16
N GLY A 122 35.18 28.42 -80.12
CA GLY A 122 34.22 29.51 -80.22
C GLY A 122 32.89 29.10 -80.88
N GLU A 123 32.70 27.81 -81.19
CA GLU A 123 31.48 27.32 -81.83
C GLU A 123 30.37 27.05 -80.79
N GLY A 124 29.14 27.43 -81.14
CA GLY A 124 27.97 27.10 -80.34
C GLY A 124 27.64 25.62 -80.36
N VAL A 125 27.29 25.06 -79.20
CA VAL A 125 26.82 23.67 -79.06
C VAL A 125 25.32 23.62 -78.78
N PRO A 126 24.62 22.51 -79.08
CA PRO A 126 23.19 22.37 -78.77
C PRO A 126 22.89 22.57 -77.28
N PHE A 127 22.37 23.74 -76.91
CA PHE A 127 22.20 24.14 -75.50
C PHE A 127 20.89 24.92 -75.23
N TYR A 128 20.47 25.78 -76.15
CA TYR A 128 19.30 26.66 -75.98
C TYR A 128 18.01 25.98 -76.45
N PRO A 129 16.93 25.92 -75.63
CA PRO A 129 15.70 25.20 -75.98
C PRO A 129 14.78 26.03 -76.90
N VAL A 130 15.33 26.63 -77.97
CA VAL A 130 14.56 27.53 -78.87
C VAL A 130 13.51 26.74 -79.65
N PRO A 131 12.21 27.04 -79.51
CA PRO A 131 11.17 26.33 -80.26
C PRO A 131 11.21 26.65 -81.76
N ALA A 132 10.90 25.66 -82.60
CA ALA A 132 10.91 25.82 -84.05
C ALA A 132 9.91 26.88 -84.55
N GLN A 133 8.84 27.11 -83.78
CA GLN A 133 7.83 28.14 -84.04
C GLN A 133 8.43 29.55 -84.03
N ALA A 134 9.45 29.82 -83.20
CA ALA A 134 10.10 31.13 -83.11
C ALA A 134 10.79 31.55 -84.43
N ILE A 135 11.09 30.59 -85.32
CA ILE A 135 11.66 30.85 -86.65
C ILE A 135 10.63 31.58 -87.53
N SER A 136 9.36 31.15 -87.51
CA SER A 136 8.36 31.53 -88.52
C SER A 136 7.13 32.26 -87.99
N GLN A 137 6.93 32.29 -86.67
CA GLN A 137 5.78 32.92 -86.02
C GLN A 137 6.19 34.20 -85.28
N ALA A 138 5.31 35.21 -85.32
CA ALA A 138 5.47 36.46 -84.59
C ALA A 138 5.34 36.25 -83.07
N HIS A 139 5.74 37.26 -82.30
CA HIS A 139 5.59 37.37 -80.83
C HIS A 139 6.40 36.37 -79.99
N TRP A 140 7.38 35.68 -80.57
CA TRP A 140 8.35 34.85 -79.83
C TRP A 140 9.62 35.60 -79.42
N ILE A 141 9.91 36.71 -80.11
CA ILE A 141 11.11 37.53 -79.97
C ILE A 141 10.65 38.97 -79.72
N GLU A 142 11.35 39.71 -78.88
CA GLU A 142 11.09 41.13 -78.63
C GLU A 142 11.09 41.96 -79.94
N GLY A 143 10.23 42.98 -79.99
CA GLY A 143 9.87 43.69 -81.23
C GLY A 143 8.85 42.93 -82.09
N GLY A 144 8.64 41.63 -81.83
CA GLY A 144 7.50 40.84 -82.28
C GLY A 144 7.62 40.21 -83.67
N ALA A 145 8.58 40.60 -84.50
CA ALA A 145 8.84 39.95 -85.78
C ALA A 145 9.46 38.54 -85.61
N PRO A 146 9.12 37.55 -86.46
CA PRO A 146 9.66 36.18 -86.37
C PRO A 146 11.17 36.15 -86.59
N GLY A 147 11.82 35.07 -86.15
CA GLY A 147 13.29 34.92 -86.19
C GLY A 147 13.92 35.01 -87.58
N THR A 148 13.16 34.74 -88.64
CA THR A 148 13.62 34.86 -90.03
C THR A 148 13.74 36.30 -90.55
N VAL A 149 13.21 37.29 -89.81
CA VAL A 149 13.34 38.71 -90.16
C VAL A 149 14.56 39.28 -89.44
N ASP A 150 15.58 39.70 -90.20
CA ASP A 150 16.75 40.36 -89.64
C ASP A 150 16.41 41.82 -89.32
N GLN A 151 16.31 42.13 -88.03
CA GLN A 151 16.11 43.49 -87.52
C GLN A 151 17.13 43.80 -86.42
N ARG A 152 18.29 43.13 -86.45
CA ARG A 152 19.33 43.24 -85.42
C ARG A 152 19.94 44.64 -85.32
N ASP A 153 19.95 45.38 -86.42
CA ASP A 153 20.46 46.76 -86.45
C ASP A 153 19.41 47.80 -86.03
N ASP A 154 18.13 47.42 -86.00
CA ASP A 154 17.01 48.33 -85.80
C ASP A 154 16.28 48.13 -84.46
N ASN A 155 16.47 46.98 -83.78
CA ASN A 155 15.75 46.62 -82.55
C ASN A 155 16.59 45.74 -81.61
N ASP A 156 16.34 45.86 -80.31
CA ASP A 156 16.85 44.91 -79.31
C ASP A 156 16.01 43.63 -79.33
N ARG A 157 16.56 42.57 -79.93
CA ARG A 157 15.83 41.33 -80.19
C ARG A 157 16.15 40.26 -79.14
N HIS A 158 15.38 40.18 -78.08
CA HIS A 158 15.54 39.16 -77.03
C HIS A 158 14.57 37.99 -77.16
N ILE A 159 15.02 36.80 -76.74
CA ILE A 159 14.14 35.64 -76.48
C ILE A 159 14.47 35.05 -75.12
N LEU A 160 13.45 34.97 -74.26
CA LEU A 160 13.55 34.49 -72.88
C LEU A 160 12.84 33.13 -72.78
N MET A 161 13.54 32.08 -72.39
CA MET A 161 13.03 30.71 -72.35
C MET A 161 13.13 30.14 -70.94
N VAL A 162 11.99 29.80 -70.35
CA VAL A 162 11.87 29.21 -69.01
C VAL A 162 11.55 27.73 -69.16
N ASP A 163 12.50 26.88 -68.79
CA ASP A 163 12.28 25.44 -68.64
C ASP A 163 11.62 25.19 -67.28
N CYS A 164 10.30 24.97 -67.30
CA CYS A 164 9.53 24.75 -66.09
C CYS A 164 9.73 23.38 -65.46
N THR A 165 10.33 22.42 -66.17
CA THR A 165 10.61 21.08 -65.63
C THR A 165 11.87 21.08 -64.80
N ASN A 166 12.94 21.65 -65.35
CA ASN A 166 14.25 21.67 -64.71
C ASN A 166 14.54 22.96 -63.94
N ARG A 167 13.61 23.94 -63.98
CA ARG A 167 13.78 25.27 -63.38
C ARG A 167 15.04 25.96 -63.89
N HIS A 168 15.20 25.95 -65.20
CA HIS A 168 16.30 26.65 -65.87
C HIS A 168 15.77 27.84 -66.68
N LEU A 169 16.56 28.90 -66.75
CA LEU A 169 16.29 30.08 -67.58
C LEU A 169 17.40 30.24 -68.60
N TYR A 170 17.01 30.44 -69.85
CA TYR A 170 17.90 30.69 -70.99
C TYR A 170 17.47 31.99 -71.66
N GLU A 171 18.43 32.88 -71.89
CA GLU A 171 18.16 34.20 -72.47
C GLU A 171 19.15 34.44 -73.60
N LEU A 172 18.66 34.98 -74.72
CA LEU A 172 19.49 35.33 -75.87
C LEU A 172 19.21 36.78 -76.26
N TYR A 173 20.27 37.50 -76.63
CA TYR A 173 20.24 38.89 -77.12
C TYR A 173 20.51 38.95 -78.62
N ASN A 174 19.94 39.96 -79.29
CA ASN A 174 20.14 40.29 -80.70
C ASN A 174 19.91 39.11 -81.67
N VAL A 175 18.81 38.37 -81.49
CA VAL A 175 18.61 37.07 -82.14
C VAL A 175 18.10 37.13 -83.57
N TRP A 176 18.61 36.25 -84.42
CA TRP A 176 18.20 36.06 -85.81
C TRP A 176 18.41 34.63 -86.30
N TYR A 177 17.55 34.13 -87.19
CA TYR A 177 17.68 32.81 -87.82
C TYR A 177 18.01 32.94 -89.31
N SER A 178 19.19 32.43 -89.69
CA SER A 178 19.61 32.35 -91.09
C SER A 178 18.94 31.16 -91.77
N THR A 179 18.00 31.43 -92.69
CA THR A 179 17.39 30.37 -93.51
C THR A 179 18.37 29.76 -94.50
N ALA A 180 19.37 30.52 -94.95
CA ALA A 180 20.41 30.06 -95.87
C ALA A 180 21.37 29.05 -95.21
N GLU A 181 21.69 29.27 -93.94
CA GLU A 181 22.66 28.44 -93.20
C GLU A 181 22.00 27.49 -92.19
N GLN A 182 20.67 27.57 -92.06
CA GLN A 182 19.85 26.81 -91.13
C GLN A 182 20.35 26.87 -89.68
N ARG A 183 20.73 28.06 -89.21
CA ARG A 183 21.28 28.28 -87.86
C ARG A 183 20.79 29.56 -87.21
N TRP A 184 20.84 29.57 -85.89
CA TRP A 184 20.59 30.75 -85.06
C TRP A 184 21.88 31.55 -84.84
N TYR A 185 21.71 32.87 -84.87
CA TYR A 185 22.69 33.87 -84.48
C TYR A 185 22.14 34.68 -83.32
N ALA A 186 23.01 35.10 -82.42
CA ALA A 186 22.71 36.00 -81.31
C ALA A 186 23.95 36.84 -80.97
N GLY A 187 23.75 38.00 -80.36
CA GLY A 187 24.87 38.78 -79.81
C GLY A 187 25.50 38.03 -78.65
N SER A 188 24.71 37.70 -77.63
CA SER A 188 25.12 36.95 -76.44
C SER A 188 24.04 35.98 -75.97
N GLY A 189 24.44 35.03 -75.13
CA GLY A 189 23.53 34.08 -74.52
C GLY A 189 23.87 33.76 -73.06
N ALA A 190 22.84 33.68 -72.21
CA ALA A 190 22.99 33.45 -70.78
C ALA A 190 22.09 32.32 -70.26
N PHE A 191 22.59 31.60 -69.26
CA PHE A 191 21.93 30.54 -68.53
C PHE A 191 21.89 30.83 -67.04
N PHE A 192 20.77 30.49 -66.40
CA PHE A 192 20.61 30.57 -64.95
C PHE A 192 19.87 29.34 -64.43
N ASP A 193 20.44 28.70 -63.41
CA ASP A 193 19.74 27.72 -62.59
C ASP A 193 18.89 28.47 -61.55
N LEU A 194 17.56 28.36 -61.68
CA LEU A 194 16.61 29.07 -60.84
C LEU A 194 16.51 28.51 -59.42
N ASP A 195 17.15 27.39 -59.10
CA ASP A 195 17.22 26.84 -57.74
C ASP A 195 18.44 27.33 -56.94
N THR A 196 19.32 28.09 -57.58
CA THR A 196 20.56 28.59 -56.95
C THR A 196 20.61 30.12 -56.87
N ASN A 197 21.59 30.64 -56.13
CA ASN A 197 21.95 32.06 -56.12
C ASN A 197 23.22 32.31 -56.95
N GLU A 198 23.48 31.48 -57.96
CA GLU A 198 24.62 31.67 -58.84
C GLU A 198 24.45 32.91 -59.71
N ARG A 199 25.52 33.70 -59.80
CA ARG A 199 25.60 34.86 -60.69
C ARG A 199 26.49 34.46 -61.87
N ARG A 200 26.29 35.14 -62.99
CA ARG A 200 27.29 35.17 -64.07
C ARG A 200 28.68 35.49 -63.49
N PRO A 201 29.76 34.92 -64.06
CA PRO A 201 31.12 35.26 -63.67
C PRO A 201 31.36 36.77 -63.64
N ASP A 202 32.19 37.26 -62.72
CA ASP A 202 32.57 38.68 -62.75
C ASP A 202 33.14 39.02 -64.13
N THR A 203 32.80 40.20 -64.61
CA THR A 203 33.08 40.73 -65.96
C THR A 203 32.25 40.15 -67.10
N TRP A 204 31.45 39.09 -66.90
CA TRP A 204 30.60 38.55 -67.96
C TRP A 204 29.26 39.28 -68.05
N THR A 205 28.90 39.71 -69.25
CA THR A 205 27.55 40.20 -69.56
C THR A 205 26.52 39.06 -69.56
N SER A 206 25.24 39.37 -69.77
CA SER A 206 24.18 38.38 -70.00
C SER A 206 23.53 38.66 -71.36
N ALA A 207 22.28 38.21 -71.56
CA ALA A 207 21.44 38.76 -72.62
C ALA A 207 21.07 40.23 -72.35
N ASP A 208 21.49 40.80 -71.21
CA ASP A 208 21.33 42.20 -70.83
C ASP A 208 22.69 42.77 -70.38
N ALA A 209 22.79 44.09 -70.25
CA ALA A 209 24.08 44.76 -70.06
C ALA A 209 24.71 44.61 -68.66
N ALA A 210 23.91 44.37 -67.61
CA ALA A 210 24.40 44.20 -66.24
C ALA A 210 24.91 42.80 -65.90
N GLY A 211 24.75 41.81 -66.79
CA GLY A 211 25.03 40.41 -66.47
C GLY A 211 24.02 39.77 -65.51
N LEU A 212 22.81 40.32 -65.47
CA LEU A 212 21.69 39.83 -64.68
C LEU A 212 20.70 39.05 -65.55
N ALA A 213 19.93 38.16 -64.93
CA ALA A 213 18.80 37.53 -65.59
C ALA A 213 17.69 38.57 -65.85
N ILE A 214 17.15 38.63 -67.08
CA ILE A 214 16.09 39.56 -67.48
C ILE A 214 14.75 39.13 -66.89
N PHE A 215 14.34 37.88 -67.15
CA PHE A 215 12.99 37.39 -66.85
C PHE A 215 12.57 37.57 -65.37
N PRO A 216 13.43 37.30 -64.37
CA PRO A 216 13.09 37.52 -62.95
C PRO A 216 12.94 38.99 -62.55
N GLY A 217 13.46 39.92 -63.37
CA GLY A 217 13.29 41.36 -63.18
C GLY A 217 12.07 41.94 -63.89
N LEU A 218 11.30 41.15 -64.63
CA LEU A 218 10.13 41.63 -65.37
C LEU A 218 8.88 41.68 -64.48
N VAL A 219 8.09 42.75 -64.63
CA VAL A 219 6.71 42.77 -64.13
C VAL A 219 5.87 41.79 -64.95
N ARG A 220 5.25 40.80 -64.31
CA ARG A 220 4.41 39.79 -65.00
C ARG A 220 2.92 40.00 -64.74
N TYR A 221 2.09 39.77 -65.75
CA TYR A 221 0.64 39.98 -65.62
C TYR A 221 0.04 39.07 -64.54
N ASP A 222 0.41 37.78 -64.54
CA ASP A 222 -0.20 36.77 -63.66
C ASP A 222 0.18 36.90 -62.18
N GLU A 223 1.24 37.63 -61.82
CA GLU A 223 1.52 37.97 -60.41
C GLU A 223 0.88 39.31 -60.00
N ALA A 224 0.81 40.26 -60.94
CA ALA A 224 0.28 41.59 -60.68
C ALA A 224 -1.24 41.60 -60.60
N ALA A 225 -1.93 40.99 -61.58
CA ALA A 225 -3.38 41.02 -61.72
C ALA A 225 -4.11 39.90 -60.96
N ASN A 226 -3.43 38.81 -60.60
CA ASN A 226 -4.06 37.69 -59.90
C ASN A 226 -4.42 38.04 -58.45
N PRO A 227 -5.71 37.96 -58.04
CA PRO A 227 -6.13 38.28 -56.68
C PRO A 227 -5.65 37.27 -55.63
N ALA A 228 -5.27 36.06 -56.03
CA ALA A 228 -4.69 35.05 -55.12
C ALA A 228 -3.23 35.36 -54.75
N VAL A 229 -2.53 36.16 -55.55
CA VAL A 229 -1.17 36.61 -55.25
C VAL A 229 -1.26 37.89 -54.41
N THR A 230 -0.93 37.77 -53.12
CA THR A 230 -1.05 38.86 -52.14
C THR A 230 -0.01 39.96 -52.34
N GLU A 231 1.21 39.59 -52.75
CA GLU A 231 2.30 40.50 -53.08
C GLU A 231 3.19 39.91 -54.18
N ILE A 232 3.84 40.77 -54.97
CA ILE A 232 4.93 40.36 -55.87
C ILE A 232 6.20 40.29 -55.02
N THR A 233 6.97 39.20 -55.13
CA THR A 233 8.03 38.84 -54.18
C THR A 233 9.45 39.10 -54.69
N HIS A 234 9.62 39.94 -55.71
CA HIS A 234 10.92 40.24 -56.31
C HIS A 234 11.04 41.72 -56.70
N ALA A 235 12.28 42.14 -56.96
CA ALA A 235 12.63 43.44 -57.52
C ALA A 235 12.37 43.47 -59.03
N PHE A 236 12.28 44.68 -59.59
CA PHE A 236 12.13 44.86 -61.04
C PHE A 236 13.40 45.43 -61.66
N ARG A 237 13.63 45.13 -62.95
CA ARG A 237 14.68 45.80 -63.72
C ARG A 237 14.25 47.22 -64.06
N VAL A 238 15.21 48.13 -64.10
CA VAL A 238 15.04 49.52 -64.55
C VAL A 238 16.21 49.90 -65.45
N THR A 239 15.92 50.70 -66.49
CA THR A 239 16.97 51.28 -67.34
C THR A 239 17.23 52.74 -66.98
N VAL A 240 18.45 53.19 -67.26
CA VAL A 240 18.91 54.58 -67.06
C VAL A 240 19.72 55.03 -68.26
N ARG A 241 19.74 56.34 -68.56
CA ARG A 241 20.39 56.85 -69.78
C ARG A 241 21.89 56.63 -69.90
N ALA A 242 22.55 56.41 -68.77
CA ALA A 242 23.94 56.03 -68.72
C ALA A 242 24.25 55.42 -67.36
N THR A 243 25.32 54.64 -67.32
CA THR A 243 25.85 54.04 -66.09
C THR A 243 27.35 54.32 -65.91
N ASN A 244 27.88 54.01 -64.73
CA ASN A 244 29.30 54.15 -64.41
C ASN A 244 29.81 53.01 -63.51
N GLY A 245 30.42 51.99 -64.12
CA GLY A 245 30.86 50.80 -63.39
C GLY A 245 29.72 49.85 -63.05
N TYR A 246 29.96 48.91 -62.14
CA TYR A 246 28.97 47.94 -61.67
C TYR A 246 29.19 47.61 -60.19
N VAL A 247 28.12 47.19 -59.50
CA VAL A 247 28.14 46.71 -58.12
C VAL A 247 27.23 45.50 -58.00
N TYR A 248 27.41 44.73 -56.93
CA TYR A 248 26.53 43.59 -56.64
C TYR A 248 25.04 44.02 -56.66
N PRO A 249 24.15 43.26 -57.33
CA PRO A 249 24.37 41.92 -57.90
C PRO A 249 24.83 41.86 -59.37
N ALA A 250 25.07 42.99 -60.05
CA ALA A 250 25.57 42.96 -61.43
C ALA A 250 26.97 42.33 -61.52
N SER A 251 27.32 41.78 -62.67
CA SER A 251 28.65 41.23 -62.98
C SER A 251 29.41 42.02 -64.03
N HIS A 252 28.72 42.86 -64.80
CA HIS A 252 29.31 43.50 -65.97
C HIS A 252 29.07 45.02 -66.01
N ARG A 253 30.00 45.72 -66.68
CA ARG A 253 30.03 47.17 -66.82
C ARG A 253 29.62 47.56 -68.24
N ALA A 254 28.59 48.38 -68.38
CA ALA A 254 28.19 48.93 -69.69
C ALA A 254 28.32 50.45 -69.82
N GLY A 255 29.03 51.12 -68.91
CA GLY A 255 29.12 52.59 -68.93
C GLY A 255 30.26 53.18 -68.10
N SER A 256 30.59 54.43 -68.41
CA SER A 256 31.69 55.20 -67.79
C SER A 256 31.32 56.65 -67.43
N THR A 257 30.03 57.00 -67.47
CA THR A 257 29.58 58.38 -67.38
C THR A 257 29.62 58.89 -65.95
N SER A 258 30.53 59.81 -65.64
CA SER A 258 30.69 60.35 -64.29
C SER A 258 29.37 60.87 -63.70
N GLY A 259 29.08 60.49 -62.46
CA GLY A 259 27.86 60.87 -61.73
C GLY A 259 26.64 59.97 -62.01
N ALA A 260 26.71 59.07 -62.99
CA ALA A 260 25.68 58.07 -63.24
C ALA A 260 25.74 56.92 -62.21
N LEU A 261 24.63 56.19 -62.07
CA LEU A 261 24.56 54.97 -61.26
C LEU A 261 25.40 53.84 -61.87
N PRO A 262 26.03 52.96 -61.08
CA PRO A 262 26.60 51.73 -61.62
C PRO A 262 25.49 50.73 -62.01
N MET A 263 25.82 49.79 -62.90
CA MET A 263 25.00 48.59 -63.10
C MET A 263 24.82 47.85 -61.78
N GLY A 264 23.64 47.26 -61.56
CA GLY A 264 23.29 46.57 -60.32
C GLY A 264 22.93 47.50 -59.15
N ALA A 265 23.04 48.83 -59.31
CA ALA A 265 22.55 49.76 -58.30
C ALA A 265 21.06 49.54 -58.04
N ARG A 266 20.65 49.67 -56.77
CA ARG A 266 19.29 49.38 -56.35
C ARG A 266 18.56 50.63 -55.89
N LEU A 267 17.45 50.97 -56.54
CA LEU A 267 16.57 52.07 -56.16
C LEU A 267 15.39 51.54 -55.34
N ARG A 268 15.12 52.15 -54.20
CA ARG A 268 13.99 51.82 -53.32
C ARG A 268 12.93 52.90 -53.42
N LEU A 269 11.68 52.53 -53.68
CA LEU A 269 10.57 53.48 -53.54
C LEU A 269 10.41 53.81 -52.06
N LYS A 270 10.39 55.11 -51.71
CA LYS A 270 10.30 55.53 -50.32
C LYS A 270 8.98 55.06 -49.68
N SER A 271 9.03 54.74 -48.39
CA SER A 271 7.83 54.41 -47.61
C SER A 271 6.93 55.63 -47.40
N SER A 272 7.50 56.83 -47.41
CA SER A 272 6.78 58.10 -47.33
C SER A 272 7.49 59.17 -48.14
N VAL A 273 6.72 59.96 -48.88
CA VAL A 273 7.15 61.17 -49.57
C VAL A 273 6.21 62.30 -49.17
N ASN A 274 6.75 63.35 -48.55
CA ASN A 274 5.96 64.46 -48.00
C ASN A 274 4.82 63.99 -47.06
N GLY A 275 5.09 62.99 -46.23
CA GLY A 275 4.12 62.44 -45.27
C GLY A 275 3.07 61.51 -45.87
N SER A 276 3.07 61.28 -47.19
CA SER A 276 2.13 60.38 -47.87
C SER A 276 2.84 59.19 -48.48
N ASP A 277 2.18 58.04 -48.47
CA ASP A 277 2.69 56.81 -49.06
C ASP A 277 2.57 56.85 -50.59
N PRO A 278 3.69 56.85 -51.35
CA PRO A 278 3.65 56.97 -52.80
C PRO A 278 2.91 55.80 -53.48
N ALA A 279 2.85 54.62 -52.86
CA ALA A 279 2.11 53.49 -53.43
C ALA A 279 0.58 53.71 -53.45
N LEU A 280 0.06 54.67 -52.67
CA LEU A 280 -1.36 55.02 -52.63
C LEU A 280 -1.76 56.12 -53.61
N ARG A 281 -0.83 56.61 -54.45
CA ARG A 281 -1.14 57.62 -55.50
C ARG A 281 -1.96 57.07 -56.66
N THR A 282 -2.09 55.74 -56.75
CA THR A 282 -3.01 55.04 -57.65
C THR A 282 -4.07 54.29 -56.86
N THR A 283 -5.31 54.30 -57.37
CA THR A 283 -6.41 53.47 -56.85
C THR A 283 -6.46 52.10 -57.51
N ASP A 284 -5.73 51.90 -58.61
CA ASP A 284 -5.69 50.64 -59.33
C ASP A 284 -4.94 49.56 -58.49
N PRO A 285 -5.58 48.41 -58.21
CA PRO A 285 -4.98 47.38 -57.36
C PRO A 285 -3.75 46.73 -57.98
N VAL A 286 -3.64 46.66 -59.31
CA VAL A 286 -2.52 46.04 -60.04
C VAL A 286 -1.28 46.91 -59.93
N ALA A 287 -1.40 48.19 -60.31
CA ALA A 287 -0.32 49.17 -60.18
C ALA A 287 0.11 49.35 -58.72
N ARG A 288 -0.84 49.36 -57.77
CA ARG A 288 -0.52 49.43 -56.34
C ARG A 288 0.31 48.24 -55.86
N LYS A 289 0.01 47.01 -56.32
CA LYS A 289 0.79 45.82 -55.97
C LYS A 289 2.24 45.93 -56.47
N ILE A 290 2.43 46.44 -57.68
CA ILE A 290 3.74 46.72 -58.27
C ILE A 290 4.49 47.77 -57.43
N PHE A 291 3.85 48.88 -57.05
CA PHE A 291 4.49 49.92 -56.22
C PHE A 291 4.89 49.39 -54.83
N ARG A 292 4.11 48.49 -54.23
CA ARG A 292 4.49 47.82 -52.99
C ARG A 292 5.74 46.96 -53.14
N ALA A 293 5.88 46.25 -54.26
CA ALA A 293 7.11 45.52 -54.55
C ALA A 293 8.31 46.46 -54.76
N MET A 294 8.13 47.63 -55.38
CA MET A 294 9.19 48.65 -55.46
C MET A 294 9.60 49.23 -54.11
N GLN A 295 8.71 49.26 -53.11
CA GLN A 295 9.07 49.64 -51.74
C GLN A 295 9.82 48.52 -51.00
N LYS A 296 9.39 47.27 -51.22
CA LYS A 296 9.92 46.10 -50.50
C LYS A 296 11.21 45.56 -51.09
N TYR A 297 11.26 45.38 -52.40
CA TYR A 297 12.37 44.78 -53.14
C TYR A 297 13.07 45.79 -54.07
N GLY A 298 12.44 46.91 -54.44
CA GLY A 298 13.10 47.95 -55.23
C GLY A 298 13.25 47.64 -56.72
N LEU A 299 14.07 48.46 -57.36
CA LEU A 299 14.43 48.42 -58.77
C LEU A 299 15.93 48.19 -58.89
N ILE A 300 16.38 47.35 -59.81
CA ILE A 300 17.80 47.09 -60.07
C ILE A 300 18.15 47.65 -61.46
N VAL A 301 19.17 48.50 -61.52
CA VAL A 301 19.69 49.03 -62.79
C VAL A 301 20.30 47.88 -63.58
N ALA A 302 19.61 47.46 -64.63
CA ALA A 302 19.99 46.28 -65.42
C ALA A 302 20.58 46.65 -66.79
N ASP A 303 20.27 47.85 -67.30
CA ASP A 303 20.64 48.26 -68.66
C ASP A 303 20.73 49.78 -68.85
N ASN A 304 21.40 50.19 -69.93
CA ASN A 304 21.39 51.56 -70.42
C ASN A 304 20.21 51.76 -71.39
N GLY A 305 19.30 52.65 -71.06
CA GLY A 305 18.10 52.91 -71.84
C GLY A 305 17.53 54.29 -71.54
N THR A 306 16.21 54.45 -71.49
CA THR A 306 15.64 55.72 -71.02
C THR A 306 15.50 55.73 -69.51
N ASP A 307 15.80 56.88 -68.88
CA ASP A 307 15.68 57.03 -67.43
C ASP A 307 14.30 56.58 -66.90
N MET A 308 14.31 55.66 -65.94
CA MET A 308 13.13 55.20 -65.17
C MET A 308 12.11 54.38 -65.98
N TYR A 309 12.57 53.65 -67.00
CA TYR A 309 11.76 52.67 -67.73
C TYR A 309 11.80 51.33 -67.02
N ILE A 310 10.63 50.82 -66.65
CA ILE A 310 10.45 49.55 -65.93
C ILE A 310 9.92 48.52 -66.90
N SER A 311 10.64 47.42 -67.08
CA SER A 311 10.24 46.40 -68.06
C SER A 311 9.31 45.35 -67.46
N GLY A 312 8.52 44.75 -68.33
CA GLY A 312 7.59 43.67 -68.01
C GLY A 312 7.43 42.73 -69.18
N THR A 313 6.66 41.67 -68.96
CA THR A 313 6.35 40.72 -70.02
C THR A 313 5.34 41.30 -70.99
N PHE A 314 5.53 41.01 -72.28
CA PHE A 314 4.48 41.17 -73.28
C PHE A 314 3.25 40.33 -72.89
N ASP A 315 2.10 40.98 -72.77
CA ASP A 315 0.82 40.35 -72.51
C ASP A 315 -0.33 41.25 -72.99
N VAL A 316 -1.17 40.72 -73.89
CA VAL A 316 -2.32 41.46 -74.46
C VAL A 316 -3.39 41.83 -73.43
N ARG A 317 -3.33 41.25 -72.22
CA ARG A 317 -4.24 41.57 -71.11
C ARG A 317 -3.87 42.87 -70.38
N TRP A 318 -2.67 43.42 -70.63
CA TRP A 318 -2.30 44.73 -70.08
C TRP A 318 -3.14 45.87 -70.67
N ASP A 319 -3.49 46.84 -69.82
CA ASP A 319 -4.19 48.06 -70.24
C ASP A 319 -3.28 49.28 -70.03
N ASN A 320 -2.70 49.77 -71.12
CA ASN A 320 -1.82 50.94 -71.12
C ASN A 320 -2.58 52.24 -70.77
N GLY A 321 -3.90 52.28 -70.93
CA GLY A 321 -4.75 53.39 -70.46
C GLY A 321 -4.82 53.48 -68.94
N ILE A 322 -4.53 52.40 -68.22
CA ILE A 322 -4.44 52.34 -66.75
C ILE A 322 -2.99 52.45 -66.29
N LEU A 323 -2.09 51.69 -66.89
CA LEU A 323 -0.68 51.61 -66.47
C LEU A 323 0.06 52.94 -66.64
N ASN A 324 -0.06 53.60 -67.81
CA ASN A 324 0.66 54.84 -68.08
C ASN A 324 0.30 55.96 -67.10
N PRO A 325 -0.99 56.28 -66.85
CA PRO A 325 -1.35 57.27 -65.84
C PRO A 325 -0.87 56.87 -64.44
N ALA A 326 -1.00 55.60 -64.04
CA ALA A 326 -0.61 55.15 -62.71
C ALA A 326 0.90 55.32 -62.46
N PHE A 327 1.75 54.83 -63.36
CA PHE A 327 3.21 54.94 -63.25
C PHE A 327 3.67 56.40 -63.30
N SER A 328 3.02 57.24 -64.10
CA SER A 328 3.34 58.67 -64.19
C SER A 328 3.13 59.42 -62.86
N THR A 329 2.39 58.86 -61.89
CA THR A 329 2.24 59.45 -60.55
C THR A 329 3.51 59.37 -59.70
N LEU A 330 4.46 58.51 -60.09
CA LEU A 330 5.77 58.37 -59.47
C LEU A 330 6.86 59.08 -60.30
N SER A 331 7.86 59.57 -59.60
CA SER A 331 9.05 60.23 -60.15
C SER A 331 10.32 59.65 -59.57
N ALA A 332 11.46 59.87 -60.22
CA ALA A 332 12.76 59.48 -59.68
C ALA A 332 12.98 60.01 -58.25
N SER A 333 12.45 61.20 -57.94
CA SER A 333 12.53 61.82 -56.60
C SER A 333 11.77 61.07 -55.51
N ASP A 334 10.83 60.20 -55.86
CA ASP A 334 10.13 59.31 -54.92
C ASP A 334 10.99 58.11 -54.50
N PHE A 335 12.11 57.89 -55.20
CA PHE A 335 13.07 56.83 -54.90
C PHE A 335 14.28 57.36 -54.13
N GLU A 336 15.00 56.43 -53.53
CA GLU A 336 16.33 56.61 -52.96
C GLU A 336 17.21 55.43 -53.38
N VAL A 337 18.52 55.63 -53.40
CA VAL A 337 19.49 54.62 -53.78
C VAL A 337 19.91 53.88 -52.53
N VAL A 338 19.75 52.55 -52.51
CA VAL A 338 20.30 51.69 -51.48
C VAL A 338 21.83 51.74 -51.58
N GLN A 339 22.53 51.69 -50.45
CA GLN A 339 23.99 51.65 -50.40
C GLN A 339 24.54 50.72 -51.48
N LEU A 340 25.43 51.26 -52.32
CA LEU A 340 25.92 50.52 -53.49
C LEU A 340 26.61 49.21 -53.07
N GLY A 341 26.23 48.11 -53.72
CA GLY A 341 26.76 46.77 -53.44
C GLY A 341 26.32 46.15 -52.12
N TRP A 342 25.31 46.70 -51.44
CA TRP A 342 24.81 46.18 -50.17
C TRP A 342 24.34 44.72 -50.26
N LYS A 343 24.64 43.95 -49.21
CA LYS A 343 24.21 42.56 -49.01
C LYS A 343 23.61 42.40 -47.60
N PRO A 344 22.56 41.59 -47.41
CA PRO A 344 22.08 41.26 -46.08
C PRO A 344 23.16 40.52 -45.27
N ALA A 345 23.18 40.73 -43.95
CA ALA A 345 24.12 40.03 -43.07
C ALA A 345 23.79 38.53 -42.99
N ALA A 346 24.81 37.67 -42.99
CA ALA A 346 24.62 36.23 -42.84
C ALA A 346 24.03 35.89 -41.45
N VAL A 347 23.03 35.02 -41.43
CA VAL A 347 22.42 34.53 -40.18
C VAL A 347 23.43 33.64 -39.47
N THR A 348 23.74 33.93 -38.20
CA THR A 348 24.69 33.15 -37.40
C THR A 348 24.03 32.53 -36.17
N LEU A 349 24.59 31.44 -35.65
CA LEU A 349 24.15 30.84 -34.40
C LEU A 349 24.60 31.69 -33.20
N ASN A 350 23.63 32.18 -32.44
CA ASN A 350 23.87 33.02 -31.27
C ASN A 350 24.09 32.19 -30.01
N ALA A 351 23.18 31.24 -29.72
CA ALA A 351 23.22 30.46 -28.47
C ALA A 351 22.58 29.07 -28.59
N VAL A 352 22.96 28.20 -27.63
CA VAL A 352 22.23 26.98 -27.27
C VAL A 352 22.06 26.94 -25.76
N SER A 353 20.88 26.55 -25.28
CA SER A 353 20.56 26.45 -23.85
C SER A 353 19.74 25.20 -23.55
N ALA A 354 19.67 24.80 -22.29
CA ALA A 354 18.82 23.71 -21.80
C ALA A 354 18.09 24.14 -20.53
N SER A 355 16.79 23.80 -20.41
CA SER A 355 15.97 24.09 -19.24
C SER A 355 14.96 22.97 -18.97
N PRO A 356 14.78 22.52 -17.71
CA PRO A 356 15.55 22.93 -16.52
C PRO A 356 17.01 22.45 -16.58
N ASN A 357 17.90 23.18 -15.91
CA ASN A 357 19.31 22.83 -15.75
C ASN A 357 19.81 23.38 -14.38
N PRO A 358 20.05 22.52 -13.37
CA PRO A 358 20.08 21.06 -13.46
C PRO A 358 18.69 20.41 -13.65
N VAL A 359 18.67 19.20 -14.21
CA VAL A 359 17.48 18.34 -14.39
C VAL A 359 17.70 17.00 -13.67
N VAL A 360 16.68 16.41 -13.05
CA VAL A 360 16.81 15.09 -12.40
C VAL A 360 16.81 13.98 -13.45
N GLY A 361 17.72 13.00 -13.34
CA GLY A 361 17.80 11.88 -14.28
C GLY A 361 16.48 11.10 -14.37
N GLY A 362 16.04 10.83 -15.60
CA GLY A 362 14.74 10.23 -15.92
C GLY A 362 13.65 11.28 -16.23
N GLN A 363 13.86 12.56 -15.90
CA GLN A 363 12.97 13.65 -16.29
C GLN A 363 13.42 14.28 -17.61
N THR A 364 12.50 14.97 -18.30
CA THR A 364 12.80 15.65 -19.55
C THR A 364 13.36 17.05 -19.32
N ALA A 365 14.27 17.48 -20.19
CA ALA A 365 14.67 18.87 -20.35
C ALA A 365 14.39 19.33 -21.79
N THR A 366 14.30 20.64 -21.99
CA THR A 366 14.11 21.25 -23.31
C THR A 366 15.36 22.03 -23.68
N GLY A 367 15.95 21.68 -24.81
CA GLY A 367 17.00 22.44 -25.46
C GLY A 367 16.40 23.57 -26.30
N THR A 368 17.12 24.68 -26.44
CA THR A 368 16.73 25.80 -27.30
C THR A 368 17.95 26.27 -28.08
N VAL A 369 17.82 26.39 -29.40
CA VAL A 369 18.79 27.09 -30.25
C VAL A 369 18.27 28.49 -30.55
N THR A 370 19.17 29.47 -30.63
CA THR A 370 18.85 30.86 -30.96
C THR A 370 19.81 31.38 -32.01
N LEU A 371 19.26 31.97 -33.07
CA LEU A 371 19.98 32.65 -34.15
C LEU A 371 20.14 34.14 -33.84
N GLY A 372 21.13 34.79 -34.45
CA GLY A 372 21.36 36.24 -34.34
C GLY A 372 20.31 37.10 -35.06
N SER A 373 19.56 36.50 -35.99
CA SER A 373 18.48 37.13 -36.77
C SER A 373 17.49 36.06 -37.23
N ALA A 374 16.38 36.47 -37.86
CA ALA A 374 15.40 35.54 -38.41
C ALA A 374 16.06 34.56 -39.41
N ALA A 375 15.69 33.28 -39.35
CA ALA A 375 16.17 32.26 -40.26
C ALA A 375 15.76 32.59 -41.71
N PRO A 376 16.61 32.26 -42.70
CA PRO A 376 16.33 32.52 -44.11
C PRO A 376 15.12 31.72 -44.60
N ALA A 377 14.65 32.01 -45.82
CA ALA A 377 13.68 31.14 -46.48
C ALA A 377 14.27 29.72 -46.66
N GLY A 378 13.45 28.70 -46.38
CA GLY A 378 13.92 27.31 -46.22
C GLY A 378 14.27 26.93 -44.78
N GLY A 379 14.39 27.91 -43.87
CA GLY A 379 14.73 27.69 -42.46
C GLY A 379 16.23 27.47 -42.24
N ALA A 380 16.64 27.37 -40.97
CA ALA A 380 18.01 27.08 -40.57
C ALA A 380 18.07 25.72 -39.88
N GLN A 381 18.65 24.72 -40.56
CA GLN A 381 18.88 23.41 -39.97
C GLN A 381 20.13 23.44 -39.10
N VAL A 382 19.96 23.37 -37.78
CA VAL A 382 21.04 23.39 -36.79
C VAL A 382 21.38 21.96 -36.40
N THR A 383 22.65 21.56 -36.58
CA THR A 383 23.15 20.26 -36.13
C THR A 383 23.38 20.29 -34.62
N LEU A 384 22.96 19.24 -33.92
CA LEU A 384 23.09 19.11 -32.47
C LEU A 384 24.00 17.93 -32.13
N ALA A 385 24.73 18.03 -31.03
CA ALA A 385 25.54 16.94 -30.50
C ALA A 385 25.59 17.01 -28.97
N ASP A 386 25.64 15.85 -28.33
CA ASP A 386 25.90 15.70 -26.91
C ASP A 386 27.19 14.91 -26.67
N ALA A 387 27.86 15.20 -25.54
CA ALA A 387 29.06 14.51 -25.10
C ALA A 387 28.89 14.03 -23.65
N SER A 388 27.88 13.21 -23.39
CA SER A 388 27.67 12.56 -22.09
C SER A 388 26.72 11.37 -22.17
N PRO A 389 26.99 10.25 -21.46
CA PRO A 389 26.03 9.15 -21.36
C PRO A 389 24.78 9.49 -20.53
N ALA A 390 24.74 10.66 -19.87
CA ALA A 390 23.64 11.04 -18.98
C ALA A 390 22.41 11.61 -19.70
N PHE A 391 22.56 12.03 -20.96
CA PHE A 391 21.46 12.56 -21.78
C PHE A 391 21.76 12.39 -23.27
N SER A 392 20.71 12.44 -24.09
CA SER A 392 20.83 12.39 -25.55
C SER A 392 19.95 13.45 -26.21
N VAL A 393 20.41 13.99 -27.34
CA VAL A 393 19.65 14.96 -28.16
C VAL A 393 19.39 14.43 -29.57
N PRO A 394 18.36 14.92 -30.29
CA PRO A 394 18.21 14.62 -31.71
C PRO A 394 19.40 15.13 -32.52
N ALA A 395 19.65 14.57 -33.71
CA ALA A 395 20.80 14.96 -34.55
C ALA A 395 20.74 16.40 -35.07
N SER A 396 19.54 16.96 -35.24
CA SER A 396 19.34 18.35 -35.67
C SER A 396 17.99 18.91 -35.24
N VAL A 397 17.86 20.23 -35.32
CA VAL A 397 16.61 20.97 -35.17
C VAL A 397 16.53 22.06 -36.23
N THR A 398 15.36 22.26 -36.83
CA THR A 398 15.15 23.32 -37.83
C THR A 398 14.51 24.54 -37.18
N VAL A 399 15.17 25.69 -37.28
CA VAL A 399 14.53 26.99 -37.03
C VAL A 399 13.75 27.37 -38.27
N ALA A 400 12.42 27.44 -38.15
CA ALA A 400 11.54 27.77 -39.27
C ALA A 400 11.88 29.13 -39.88
N ALA A 401 11.67 29.29 -41.19
CA ALA A 401 11.88 30.55 -41.90
C ALA A 401 11.17 31.71 -41.17
N GLY A 402 11.87 32.83 -40.99
CA GLY A 402 11.35 33.99 -40.25
C GLY A 402 11.45 33.88 -38.72
N ALA A 403 11.68 32.69 -38.14
CA ALA A 403 11.87 32.52 -36.70
C ALA A 403 13.33 32.72 -36.29
N THR A 404 13.55 33.11 -35.03
CA THR A 404 14.91 33.31 -34.46
C THR A 404 15.33 32.17 -33.54
N SER A 405 14.46 31.22 -33.24
CA SER A 405 14.75 30.13 -32.31
C SER A 405 13.92 28.89 -32.59
N ALA A 406 14.41 27.74 -32.15
CA ALA A 406 13.66 26.48 -32.10
C ALA A 406 14.03 25.70 -30.85
N THR A 407 13.07 24.89 -30.37
CA THR A 407 13.25 24.02 -29.20
C THR A 407 13.37 22.56 -29.63
N PHE A 408 14.07 21.75 -28.84
CA PHE A 408 14.22 20.33 -29.06
C PHE A 408 14.19 19.56 -27.73
N PRO A 409 13.70 18.31 -27.71
CA PRO A 409 13.68 17.51 -26.50
C PRO A 409 15.10 17.05 -26.12
N ILE A 410 15.37 17.02 -24.82
CA ILE A 410 16.55 16.37 -24.24
C ILE A 410 16.06 15.22 -23.36
N THR A 411 16.46 14.00 -23.72
CA THR A 411 16.14 12.80 -22.96
C THR A 411 17.26 12.54 -21.96
N THR A 412 16.95 12.42 -20.68
CA THR A 412 17.95 12.11 -19.64
C THR A 412 17.85 10.66 -19.21
N VAL A 413 18.98 10.10 -18.78
CA VAL A 413 19.07 8.74 -18.25
C VAL A 413 18.93 8.78 -16.73
N ALA A 414 18.04 7.95 -16.19
CA ALA A 414 17.89 7.81 -14.75
C ALA A 414 19.17 7.23 -14.14
N SER A 415 19.72 7.91 -13.12
CA SER A 415 20.98 7.51 -12.46
C SER A 415 20.96 7.88 -10.98
N THR A 416 21.73 7.13 -10.19
CA THR A 416 21.94 7.39 -8.75
C THR A 416 23.12 8.33 -8.48
N THR A 417 23.88 8.70 -9.51
CA THR A 417 24.99 9.66 -9.45
C THR A 417 24.73 10.81 -10.42
N SER A 418 25.01 12.04 -9.99
CA SER A 418 24.92 13.21 -10.87
C SER A 418 26.04 13.17 -11.92
N ALA A 419 25.73 13.62 -13.13
CA ALA A 419 26.67 13.72 -14.23
C ALA A 419 26.40 14.99 -15.05
N SER A 420 27.44 15.59 -15.60
CA SER A 420 27.33 16.75 -16.48
C SER A 420 27.94 16.44 -17.85
N GLY A 421 27.44 17.11 -18.89
CA GLY A 421 27.89 16.91 -20.26
C GLY A 421 27.80 18.18 -21.09
N THR A 422 28.58 18.24 -22.17
CA THR A 422 28.50 19.34 -23.14
C THR A 422 27.39 19.06 -24.14
N LEU A 423 26.50 20.03 -24.31
CA LEU A 423 25.51 20.11 -25.37
C LEU A 423 26.00 21.15 -26.39
N SER A 424 26.13 20.75 -27.65
CA SER A 424 26.63 21.58 -28.75
C SER A 424 25.58 21.75 -29.83
N ALA A 425 25.54 22.94 -30.44
CA ALA A 425 24.75 23.24 -31.62
C ALA A 425 25.66 23.91 -32.67
N THR A 426 25.52 23.55 -33.94
CA THR A 426 26.34 24.08 -35.04
C THR A 426 25.48 24.50 -36.22
N TYR A 427 25.67 25.72 -36.73
CA TYR A 427 25.03 26.23 -37.94
C TYR A 427 25.96 27.21 -38.67
N ALA A 428 26.01 27.12 -40.00
CA ALA A 428 26.87 27.96 -40.86
C ALA A 428 28.34 28.04 -40.39
N GLY A 429 28.90 26.91 -39.93
CA GLY A 429 30.27 26.82 -39.41
C GLY A 429 30.49 27.39 -38.01
N VAL A 430 29.46 27.94 -37.36
CA VAL A 430 29.53 28.46 -35.99
C VAL A 430 28.98 27.42 -35.00
N THR A 431 29.81 27.00 -34.04
CA THR A 431 29.41 26.11 -32.95
C THR A 431 29.21 26.89 -31.65
N ARG A 432 28.11 26.62 -30.95
CA ARG A 432 27.82 27.09 -29.59
C ARG A 432 27.63 25.91 -28.66
N THR A 433 28.04 26.06 -27.41
CA THR A 433 27.97 24.99 -26.41
C THR A 433 27.37 25.49 -25.11
N THR A 434 26.69 24.60 -24.40
CA THR A 434 26.29 24.78 -22.99
C THR A 434 26.57 23.50 -22.22
N THR A 435 26.72 23.59 -20.90
CA THR A 435 26.77 22.41 -20.03
C THR A 435 25.37 22.08 -19.54
N LEU A 436 24.97 20.81 -19.60
CA LEU A 436 23.77 20.29 -18.94
C LEU A 436 24.17 19.39 -17.78
N THR A 437 23.60 19.64 -16.60
CA THR A 437 23.79 18.80 -15.42
C THR A 437 22.56 17.95 -15.15
N VAL A 438 22.74 16.63 -15.19
CA VAL A 438 21.74 15.63 -14.83
C VAL A 438 22.00 15.22 -13.38
N SER A 439 21.13 15.63 -12.47
CA SER A 439 21.21 15.31 -11.05
C SER A 439 20.79 13.88 -10.78
N ALA A 440 21.42 13.25 -9.80
CA ALA A 440 21.02 11.95 -9.28
C ALA A 440 19.53 11.95 -8.89
N MET A 441 18.86 10.83 -9.15
CA MET A 441 17.52 10.59 -8.62
C MET A 441 17.61 10.51 -7.08
N PRO A 442 16.67 11.11 -6.33
CA PRO A 442 16.62 10.92 -4.89
C PRO A 442 16.30 9.44 -4.53
N PRO A 443 16.65 8.97 -3.32
CA PRO A 443 16.21 7.66 -2.82
C PRO A 443 14.69 7.62 -2.63
N SER A 444 14.13 6.41 -2.59
CA SER A 444 12.73 6.19 -2.19
C SER A 444 12.63 5.99 -0.68
N LEU A 445 11.54 6.48 -0.10
CA LEU A 445 11.16 6.36 1.31
C LEU A 445 10.00 5.38 1.45
N TYR A 446 10.08 4.48 2.43
CA TYR A 446 9.03 3.53 2.78
C TYR A 446 8.95 3.32 4.30
N ILE A 447 7.84 2.79 4.80
CA ILE A 447 7.63 2.50 6.22
C ILE A 447 7.18 1.05 6.40
N ASP A 448 7.83 0.33 7.31
CA ASP A 448 7.53 -1.08 7.59
C ASP A 448 6.31 -1.21 8.52
N ASN A 449 5.47 -2.23 8.27
CA ASN A 449 4.40 -2.64 9.18
C ASN A 449 4.96 -3.10 10.53
N ALA A 450 4.13 -3.01 11.57
CA ALA A 450 4.47 -3.46 12.92
C ALA A 450 3.29 -4.20 13.57
N SER A 451 3.55 -4.99 14.61
CA SER A 451 2.50 -5.62 15.41
C SER A 451 2.90 -5.75 16.87
N ILE A 452 1.91 -5.78 17.75
CA ILE A 452 2.09 -5.96 19.20
C ILE A 452 0.83 -6.58 19.82
N THR A 453 0.98 -7.31 20.92
CA THR A 453 -0.15 -7.67 21.80
C THR A 453 -0.37 -6.54 22.81
N GLU A 454 -1.60 -6.11 23.06
CA GLU A 454 -1.87 -4.92 23.88
C GLU A 454 -1.56 -5.13 25.38
N GLY A 455 -1.84 -6.32 25.91
CA GLY A 455 -1.61 -6.67 27.31
C GLY A 455 -2.72 -6.18 28.22
N ASN A 456 -2.91 -6.85 29.36
CA ASN A 456 -4.12 -6.65 30.17
C ASN A 456 -4.20 -5.30 30.96
N SER A 457 -3.20 -4.43 30.85
CA SER A 457 -3.19 -3.11 31.53
C SER A 457 -2.05 -2.20 31.06
N GLY A 458 -2.21 -0.89 31.26
CA GLY A 458 -1.14 0.09 31.09
C GLY A 458 -0.89 0.42 29.62
N THR A 459 0.37 0.60 29.23
CA THR A 459 0.72 0.89 27.84
C THR A 459 1.96 0.12 27.39
N ARG A 460 2.01 -0.20 26.10
CA ARG A 460 3.15 -0.84 25.43
C ARG A 460 3.60 -0.03 24.21
N VAL A 461 4.79 -0.30 23.70
CA VAL A 461 5.39 0.45 22.59
C VAL A 461 5.50 -0.41 21.34
N MET A 462 4.73 -0.04 20.30
CA MET A 462 4.86 -0.57 18.95
C MET A 462 5.86 0.30 18.16
N ASN A 463 6.94 -0.29 17.67
CA ASN A 463 7.97 0.45 16.90
C ASN A 463 7.75 0.28 15.40
N PHE A 464 7.62 1.40 14.70
CA PHE A 464 7.62 1.45 13.23
C PHE A 464 8.98 1.91 12.73
N THR A 465 9.41 1.37 11.59
CA THR A 465 10.70 1.73 10.99
C THR A 465 10.49 2.35 9.62
N VAL A 466 10.94 3.59 9.46
CA VAL A 466 11.01 4.28 8.17
C VAL A 466 12.36 3.98 7.54
N ARG A 467 12.38 3.74 6.23
CA ARG A 467 13.56 3.29 5.49
C ARG A 467 13.75 4.02 4.16
N LEU A 468 15.01 4.14 3.76
CA LEU A 468 15.44 4.56 2.43
C LEU A 468 15.92 3.36 1.61
N SER A 469 15.65 3.35 0.31
CA SER A 469 16.15 2.29 -0.59
C SER A 469 17.67 2.28 -0.76
N ARG A 470 18.35 3.38 -0.41
CA ARG A 470 19.81 3.49 -0.34
C ARG A 470 20.20 4.67 0.56
N PRO A 471 21.44 4.73 1.05
CA PRO A 471 21.94 5.89 1.79
C PRO A 471 21.82 7.18 0.95
N ALA A 472 21.31 8.24 1.56
CA ALA A 472 21.31 9.57 0.97
C ALA A 472 22.61 10.33 1.30
N THR A 473 23.09 11.19 0.40
CA THR A 473 24.28 12.03 0.63
C THR A 473 23.98 13.25 1.51
N THR A 474 22.70 13.65 1.59
CA THR A 474 22.17 14.66 2.51
C THR A 474 21.08 14.03 3.37
N ALA A 475 20.76 14.64 4.51
CA ALA A 475 19.65 14.15 5.33
C ALA A 475 18.32 14.20 4.54
N VAL A 476 17.50 13.17 4.72
CA VAL A 476 16.13 13.10 4.20
C VAL A 476 15.17 13.43 5.33
N SER A 477 14.26 14.39 5.13
CA SER A 477 13.23 14.73 6.12
C SER A 477 11.84 14.27 5.69
N TYR A 478 10.97 13.99 6.65
CA TYR A 478 9.58 13.60 6.44
C TYR A 478 8.73 13.88 7.69
N THR A 479 7.42 13.78 7.56
CA THR A 479 6.46 13.85 8.66
C THR A 479 5.78 12.49 8.81
N ILE A 480 5.53 12.09 10.05
CA ILE A 480 4.68 10.93 10.38
C ILE A 480 3.41 11.37 11.10
N ALA A 481 2.32 10.67 10.84
CA ALA A 481 1.08 10.81 11.60
C ALA A 481 0.34 9.47 11.68
N THR A 482 -0.05 9.07 12.89
CA THR A 482 -0.97 7.95 13.09
C THR A 482 -2.38 8.33 12.65
N ALA A 483 -3.14 7.37 12.13
CA ALA A 483 -4.55 7.48 11.84
C ALA A 483 -5.27 6.19 12.29
N ASN A 484 -6.56 6.32 12.62
CA ASN A 484 -7.36 5.16 13.05
C ASN A 484 -7.52 4.17 11.89
N GLY A 485 -7.45 2.88 12.22
CA GLY A 485 -7.97 1.81 11.38
C GLY A 485 -9.25 1.27 12.04
N SER A 486 -9.23 0.02 12.50
CA SER A 486 -10.23 -0.46 13.46
C SER A 486 -9.90 0.00 14.89
N ALA A 487 -8.61 0.12 15.22
CA ALA A 487 -8.15 0.74 16.46
C ALA A 487 -8.36 2.26 16.41
N VAL A 488 -8.87 2.80 17.50
CA VAL A 488 -9.26 4.18 17.72
C VAL A 488 -8.31 4.87 18.70
N ALA A 489 -7.82 6.05 18.31
CA ALA A 489 -6.99 6.86 19.18
C ALA A 489 -7.73 7.27 20.47
N GLY A 490 -7.08 7.07 21.61
CA GLY A 490 -7.60 7.37 22.94
C GLY A 490 -8.11 6.14 23.68
N THR A 491 -8.65 5.15 22.98
CA THR A 491 -9.01 3.83 23.55
C THR A 491 -7.84 2.87 23.38
N ASP A 492 -7.44 2.59 22.15
CA ASP A 492 -6.59 1.42 21.85
C ASP A 492 -5.12 1.84 21.63
N TYR A 493 -4.91 3.10 21.21
CA TYR A 493 -3.57 3.67 21.09
C TYR A 493 -3.56 5.18 21.31
N VAL A 494 -2.38 5.77 21.54
CA VAL A 494 -2.21 7.22 21.66
C VAL A 494 -1.85 7.82 20.29
N ALA A 495 -2.71 8.71 19.78
CA ALA A 495 -2.43 9.43 18.54
C ALA A 495 -1.10 10.18 18.62
N ARG A 496 -0.28 10.05 17.57
CA ARG A 496 1.05 10.66 17.49
C ARG A 496 1.30 11.25 16.11
N SER A 497 1.85 12.47 16.08
CA SER A 497 2.39 13.08 14.87
C SER A 497 3.72 13.73 15.19
N LEU A 498 4.73 13.50 14.33
CA LEU A 498 6.05 14.12 14.40
C LEU A 498 6.37 14.74 13.04
N ALA A 499 6.65 16.04 13.03
CA ALA A 499 7.00 16.78 11.82
C ALA A 499 8.51 17.00 11.72
N GLY A 500 9.07 16.89 10.51
CA GLY A 500 10.48 17.15 10.27
C GLY A 500 11.43 16.08 10.81
N GLU A 501 10.95 14.85 10.98
CA GLU A 501 11.80 13.70 11.29
C GLU A 501 12.83 13.49 10.19
N THR A 502 14.04 13.07 10.53
CA THR A 502 15.16 12.98 9.57
C THR A 502 15.88 11.65 9.61
N ILE A 503 16.14 11.06 8.45
CA ILE A 503 17.20 10.03 8.31
C ILE A 503 18.49 10.78 7.95
N PRO A 504 19.51 10.80 8.82
CA PRO A 504 20.76 11.52 8.56
C PRO A 504 21.48 11.01 7.31
N ALA A 505 22.32 11.86 6.72
CA ALA A 505 23.16 11.47 5.59
C ALA A 505 23.98 10.21 5.90
N GLY A 506 24.07 9.30 4.93
CA GLY A 506 24.74 8.01 5.07
C GLY A 506 23.95 6.91 5.79
N GLN A 507 22.83 7.25 6.45
CA GLN A 507 21.95 6.25 7.07
C GLN A 507 20.79 5.86 6.14
N THR A 508 20.14 4.75 6.46
CA THR A 508 19.01 4.21 5.69
C THR A 508 17.75 4.01 6.49
N THR A 509 17.78 4.14 7.82
CA THR A 509 16.62 3.84 8.66
C THR A 509 16.45 4.83 9.81
N ARG A 510 15.21 4.95 10.29
CA ARG A 510 14.87 5.61 11.56
C ARG A 510 13.60 4.98 12.11
N SER A 511 13.63 4.60 13.38
CA SER A 511 12.47 4.04 14.07
C SER A 511 11.77 5.09 14.91
N PHE A 512 10.46 4.95 15.05
CA PHE A 512 9.66 5.73 15.98
C PHE A 512 8.64 4.85 16.70
N ALA A 513 8.29 5.26 17.91
CA ALA A 513 7.38 4.53 18.78
C ALA A 513 5.94 5.04 18.63
N VAL A 514 4.97 4.14 18.64
CA VAL A 514 3.54 4.42 18.89
C VAL A 514 3.17 3.70 20.18
N THR A 515 2.48 4.41 21.07
CA THR A 515 2.02 3.84 22.35
C THR A 515 0.67 3.18 22.13
N VAL A 516 0.57 1.91 22.49
CA VAL A 516 -0.67 1.09 22.49
C VAL A 516 -1.14 0.97 23.93
N ASN A 517 -2.43 1.16 24.15
CA ASN A 517 -3.06 1.04 25.47
C ASN A 517 -3.49 -0.41 25.65
N GLY A 518 -3.24 -0.97 26.82
CA GLY A 518 -3.71 -2.32 27.17
C GLY A 518 -4.87 -2.23 28.15
N ASP A 519 -5.89 -3.06 27.97
CA ASP A 519 -7.03 -3.16 28.88
C ASP A 519 -7.48 -4.62 29.09
N THR A 520 -8.70 -4.87 29.55
CA THR A 520 -9.19 -6.24 29.82
C THR A 520 -10.44 -6.58 29.01
N GLN A 521 -10.75 -5.79 27.99
CA GLN A 521 -11.96 -5.90 27.22
C GLN A 521 -11.76 -6.88 26.06
N ALA A 522 -12.57 -7.94 26.04
CA ALA A 522 -12.49 -8.91 24.95
C ALA A 522 -12.96 -8.29 23.62
N GLU A 523 -12.02 -8.01 22.73
CA GLU A 523 -12.27 -7.45 21.40
C GLU A 523 -11.60 -8.24 20.25
N PRO A 524 -11.92 -7.97 18.97
CA PRO A 524 -11.18 -8.55 17.85
C PRO A 524 -9.76 -7.95 17.77
N ASN A 525 -8.84 -8.62 17.07
CA ASN A 525 -7.57 -7.98 16.70
C ASN A 525 -7.82 -6.74 15.85
N GLU A 526 -7.09 -5.67 16.15
CA GLU A 526 -7.31 -4.36 15.57
C GLU A 526 -6.14 -3.85 14.74
N THR A 527 -6.37 -2.77 13.99
CA THR A 527 -5.35 -2.12 13.17
C THR A 527 -5.35 -0.61 13.34
N LEU A 528 -4.17 0.00 13.41
CA LEU A 528 -3.95 1.44 13.22
C LEU A 528 -3.08 1.68 12.00
N LEU A 529 -3.15 2.88 11.42
CA LEU A 529 -2.36 3.27 10.25
C LEU A 529 -1.31 4.30 10.64
N VAL A 530 -0.16 4.28 9.98
CA VAL A 530 0.85 5.35 10.10
C VAL A 530 1.24 5.86 8.72
N ASN A 531 1.04 7.15 8.51
CA ASN A 531 1.23 7.81 7.22
C ASN A 531 2.49 8.67 7.19
N LEU A 532 3.29 8.50 6.15
CA LEU A 532 4.38 9.39 5.76
C LEU A 532 3.84 10.53 4.91
N SER A 533 4.35 11.74 5.13
CA SER A 533 4.03 12.92 4.34
C SER A 533 5.19 13.91 4.30
N ALA A 534 5.08 14.93 3.43
CA ALA A 534 6.06 16.01 3.27
C ALA A 534 7.53 15.54 3.16
N PRO A 535 7.86 14.57 2.28
CA PRO A 535 9.24 14.13 2.12
C PRO A 535 10.09 15.23 1.47
N SER A 536 11.32 15.39 1.93
CA SER A 536 12.35 16.24 1.32
C SER A 536 13.65 15.46 1.22
N GLY A 537 14.29 15.50 0.05
CA GLY A 537 15.47 14.68 -0.25
C GLY A 537 15.17 13.21 -0.63
N ALA A 538 13.89 12.82 -0.64
CA ALA A 538 13.39 11.50 -1.08
C ALA A 538 12.00 11.64 -1.71
N TYR A 539 11.53 10.59 -2.37
CA TYR A 539 10.11 10.45 -2.73
C TYR A 539 9.49 9.27 -1.98
N ILE A 540 8.21 9.37 -1.61
CA ILE A 540 7.50 8.27 -0.94
C ILE A 540 7.13 7.21 -1.98
N ALA A 541 7.66 6.00 -1.82
CA ALA A 541 7.27 4.83 -2.60
C ALA A 541 6.17 4.03 -1.90
N ASP A 542 6.28 3.91 -0.57
CA ASP A 542 5.23 3.35 0.28
C ASP A 542 5.02 4.27 1.48
N GLY A 543 3.86 4.92 1.52
CA GLY A 543 3.57 5.99 2.47
C GLY A 543 2.81 5.54 3.70
N GLN A 544 2.40 4.27 3.79
CA GLN A 544 1.47 3.85 4.84
C GLN A 544 1.88 2.49 5.41
N ALA A 545 2.13 2.45 6.71
CA ALA A 545 2.27 1.21 7.45
C ALA A 545 0.99 0.88 8.21
N VAL A 546 0.71 -0.41 8.34
CA VAL A 546 -0.32 -0.98 9.21
C VAL A 546 0.34 -1.46 10.49
N GLY A 547 -0.19 -1.00 11.63
CA GLY A 547 0.09 -1.53 12.96
C GLY A 547 -1.01 -2.47 13.39
N THR A 548 -0.72 -3.75 13.62
CA THR A 548 -1.70 -4.71 14.13
C THR A 548 -1.60 -4.82 15.65
N VAL A 549 -2.71 -4.59 16.35
CA VAL A 549 -2.85 -4.80 17.79
C VAL A 549 -3.57 -6.13 18.00
N PHE A 550 -2.89 -7.08 18.63
CA PHE A 550 -3.47 -8.38 18.95
C PHE A 550 -4.13 -8.32 20.32
N ASN A 551 -5.41 -8.71 20.38
CA ASN A 551 -6.15 -8.82 21.62
C ASN A 551 -5.75 -10.09 22.38
N ASP A 552 -5.48 -9.96 23.68
CA ASP A 552 -5.18 -11.06 24.61
C ASP A 552 -6.24 -11.27 25.72
N ASP A 553 -7.41 -10.61 25.62
CA ASP A 553 -8.48 -10.65 26.63
C ASP A 553 -9.60 -11.66 26.32
N GLY A 554 -9.37 -12.63 25.43
CA GLY A 554 -10.32 -13.72 25.15
C GLY A 554 -10.47 -14.71 26.33
N PRO A 555 -11.58 -15.47 26.41
CA PRO A 555 -11.74 -16.48 27.45
C PRO A 555 -10.71 -17.62 27.28
N THR A 556 -10.20 -18.13 28.40
CA THR A 556 -9.28 -19.28 28.43
C THR A 556 -9.98 -20.55 28.91
N LEU A 557 -9.67 -21.71 28.34
CA LEU A 557 -10.26 -23.02 28.64
C LEU A 557 -9.35 -23.84 29.57
N SER A 558 -9.94 -24.50 30.57
CA SER A 558 -9.25 -25.35 31.55
C SER A 558 -10.07 -26.61 31.87
N VAL A 559 -9.42 -27.69 32.30
CA VAL A 559 -10.09 -28.87 32.89
C VAL A 559 -9.49 -29.16 34.27
N ALA A 560 -10.33 -29.40 35.26
CA ALA A 560 -9.88 -29.63 36.64
C ALA A 560 -9.45 -31.08 36.89
N ASP A 561 -8.40 -31.26 37.70
CA ASP A 561 -8.00 -32.54 38.26
C ASP A 561 -9.12 -33.18 39.10
N LEU A 562 -9.07 -34.51 39.22
CA LEU A 562 -10.07 -35.30 39.94
C LEU A 562 -9.39 -36.38 40.78
N THR A 563 -9.86 -36.59 42.01
CA THR A 563 -9.46 -37.74 42.83
C THR A 563 -10.71 -38.47 43.31
N VAL A 564 -10.75 -39.78 43.13
CA VAL A 564 -11.91 -40.63 43.43
C VAL A 564 -11.45 -42.01 43.91
N VAL A 565 -12.23 -42.66 44.77
CA VAL A 565 -11.97 -44.02 45.25
C VAL A 565 -12.59 -45.02 44.28
N GLU A 566 -11.85 -46.01 43.80
CA GLU A 566 -12.32 -46.93 42.76
C GLU A 566 -13.44 -47.88 43.22
N GLY A 567 -13.47 -48.25 44.50
CA GLY A 567 -14.55 -49.02 45.09
C GLY A 567 -14.49 -50.51 44.74
N ASN A 568 -15.30 -51.31 45.45
CA ASN A 568 -15.05 -52.76 45.54
C ASN A 568 -15.71 -53.62 44.41
N ASN A 569 -16.52 -53.02 43.52
CA ASN A 569 -17.21 -53.76 42.44
C ASN A 569 -17.89 -52.84 41.42
N GLY A 570 -17.75 -53.18 40.13
CA GLY A 570 -18.56 -52.67 39.04
C GLY A 570 -18.02 -51.38 38.44
N GLN A 571 -18.80 -50.77 37.55
CA GLN A 571 -18.42 -49.52 36.88
C GLN A 571 -19.36 -48.39 37.29
N TYR A 572 -18.80 -47.21 37.57
CA TYR A 572 -19.57 -46.01 37.87
C TYR A 572 -18.98 -44.79 37.17
N GLN A 573 -19.77 -43.71 37.07
CA GLN A 573 -19.37 -42.50 36.35
C GLN A 573 -18.79 -41.45 37.29
N VAL A 574 -17.69 -40.84 36.87
CA VAL A 574 -17.07 -39.70 37.55
C VAL A 574 -17.09 -38.47 36.64
N ASN A 575 -17.39 -37.31 37.21
CA ASN A 575 -17.62 -36.08 36.44
C ASN A 575 -16.38 -35.19 36.45
N PHE A 576 -15.95 -34.77 35.26
CA PHE A 576 -14.95 -33.73 35.06
C PHE A 576 -15.63 -32.42 34.66
N LEU A 577 -15.05 -31.30 35.08
CA LEU A 577 -15.53 -29.97 34.74
C LEU A 577 -14.52 -29.27 33.83
N VAL A 578 -14.97 -28.92 32.63
CA VAL A 578 -14.24 -28.01 31.73
C VAL A 578 -14.77 -26.60 31.94
N SER A 579 -13.89 -25.63 32.16
CA SER A 579 -14.24 -24.26 32.54
C SER A 579 -13.57 -23.21 31.66
N LEU A 580 -14.27 -22.09 31.43
CA LEU A 580 -13.76 -20.86 30.86
C LEU A 580 -13.42 -19.86 31.97
N SER A 581 -12.35 -19.08 31.80
CA SER A 581 -12.01 -17.98 32.73
C SER A 581 -13.07 -16.88 32.80
N GLN A 582 -13.86 -16.71 31.73
CA GLN A 582 -14.96 -15.76 31.63
C GLN A 582 -15.97 -16.22 30.56
N PRO A 583 -17.22 -15.71 30.57
CA PRO A 583 -18.20 -16.05 29.54
C PRO A 583 -17.71 -15.67 28.14
N ALA A 584 -17.82 -16.58 27.18
CA ALA A 584 -17.50 -16.29 25.78
C ALA A 584 -18.69 -15.62 25.06
N PRO A 585 -18.45 -14.64 24.16
CA PRO A 585 -19.51 -14.00 23.37
C PRO A 585 -20.14 -14.93 22.32
N GLY A 586 -19.43 -16.00 21.94
CA GLY A 586 -19.90 -17.08 21.07
C GLY A 586 -19.66 -18.45 21.72
N PRO A 587 -20.15 -19.55 21.11
CA PRO A 587 -19.88 -20.90 21.60
C PRO A 587 -18.38 -21.23 21.53
N VAL A 588 -17.84 -21.88 22.56
CA VAL A 588 -16.48 -22.43 22.58
C VAL A 588 -16.55 -23.92 22.33
N SER A 589 -15.93 -24.42 21.27
CA SER A 589 -15.86 -25.85 20.95
C SER A 589 -14.48 -26.43 21.25
N TYR A 590 -14.40 -27.69 21.65
CA TYR A 590 -13.15 -28.41 21.95
C TYR A 590 -13.37 -29.92 21.87
N ASP A 591 -12.28 -30.68 21.80
CA ASP A 591 -12.27 -32.14 21.85
C ASP A 591 -11.74 -32.63 23.19
N ILE A 592 -12.19 -33.80 23.62
CA ILE A 592 -11.76 -34.47 24.85
C ILE A 592 -11.21 -35.84 24.49
N SER A 593 -10.06 -36.19 25.05
CA SER A 593 -9.52 -37.56 24.97
C SER A 593 -8.93 -38.00 26.31
N THR A 594 -9.15 -39.26 26.66
CA THR A 594 -8.45 -39.89 27.79
C THR A 594 -7.16 -40.55 27.35
N SER A 595 -6.12 -40.50 28.16
CA SER A 595 -4.87 -41.22 27.95
C SER A 595 -4.39 -41.91 29.23
N ASN A 596 -3.75 -43.06 29.08
CA ASN A 596 -3.26 -43.87 30.20
C ASN A 596 -2.20 -43.14 31.04
N GLY A 597 -2.17 -43.46 32.32
CA GLY A 597 -1.05 -43.19 33.22
C GLY A 597 -0.58 -44.51 33.85
N SER A 598 -0.65 -44.64 35.17
CA SER A 598 -0.58 -45.97 35.80
C SER A 598 -1.89 -46.74 35.60
N ALA A 599 -3.03 -46.05 35.60
CA ALA A 599 -4.30 -46.62 35.19
C ALA A 599 -4.34 -46.77 33.67
N ILE A 600 -4.81 -47.94 33.21
CA ILE A 600 -4.85 -48.42 31.84
C ILE A 600 -6.29 -48.48 31.33
N GLY A 601 -6.56 -47.74 30.25
CA GLY A 601 -7.87 -47.73 29.60
C GLY A 601 -8.30 -49.12 29.11
N GLY A 602 -9.51 -49.52 29.49
CA GLY A 602 -10.08 -50.85 29.26
C GLY A 602 -10.05 -51.76 30.49
N ASN A 603 -9.17 -51.48 31.46
CA ASN A 603 -9.13 -52.15 32.76
C ASN A 603 -9.74 -51.24 33.83
N ASP A 604 -9.06 -50.13 34.14
CA ASP A 604 -9.36 -49.31 35.34
C ASP A 604 -10.33 -48.16 35.01
N PHE A 605 -10.34 -47.72 33.76
CA PHE A 605 -11.34 -46.77 33.23
C PHE A 605 -11.69 -47.08 31.77
N LEU A 606 -12.87 -46.66 31.32
CA LEU A 606 -13.23 -46.76 29.90
C LEU A 606 -12.66 -45.59 29.10
N VAL A 607 -11.86 -45.90 28.08
CA VAL A 607 -11.32 -44.90 27.15
C VAL A 607 -12.45 -44.09 26.53
N ARG A 608 -12.33 -42.77 26.59
CA ARG A 608 -13.34 -41.84 26.09
C ARG A 608 -12.69 -40.80 25.18
N ASN A 609 -13.23 -40.69 23.97
CA ASN A 609 -12.89 -39.66 22.99
C ASN A 609 -14.18 -38.96 22.54
N LEU A 610 -14.29 -37.67 22.77
CA LEU A 610 -15.43 -36.83 22.37
C LEU A 610 -14.92 -35.72 21.46
N THR A 611 -15.63 -35.47 20.37
CA THR A 611 -15.25 -34.45 19.38
C THR A 611 -16.35 -33.40 19.24
N GLY A 612 -15.98 -32.13 19.20
CA GLY A 612 -16.90 -31.01 19.02
C GLY A 612 -17.74 -30.69 20.26
N GLU A 613 -17.25 -31.00 21.45
CA GLU A 613 -17.87 -30.64 22.71
C GLU A 613 -17.93 -29.10 22.81
N THR A 614 -19.03 -28.54 23.34
CA THR A 614 -19.27 -27.09 23.26
C THR A 614 -19.74 -26.50 24.59
N ILE A 615 -19.09 -25.42 25.05
CA ILE A 615 -19.65 -24.51 26.06
C ILE A 615 -20.45 -23.43 25.31
N PRO A 616 -21.79 -23.35 25.46
CA PRO A 616 -22.60 -22.35 24.77
C PRO A 616 -22.22 -20.91 25.15
N ALA A 617 -22.50 -19.95 24.27
CA ALA A 617 -22.28 -18.54 24.53
C ALA A 617 -22.90 -18.09 25.86
N GLY A 618 -22.17 -17.26 26.62
CA GLY A 618 -22.60 -16.77 27.94
C GLY A 618 -22.45 -17.76 29.09
N GLN A 619 -22.12 -19.03 28.84
CA GLN A 619 -21.78 -19.99 29.90
C GLN A 619 -20.27 -20.03 30.14
N THR A 620 -19.88 -20.55 31.30
CA THR A 620 -18.48 -20.63 31.73
C THR A 620 -18.01 -22.05 32.01
N SER A 621 -18.85 -23.07 31.92
CA SER A 621 -18.41 -24.44 32.18
C SER A 621 -19.31 -25.48 31.54
N ARG A 622 -18.77 -26.69 31.38
CA ARG A 622 -19.50 -27.88 30.96
C ARG A 622 -18.89 -29.12 31.59
N ALA A 623 -19.76 -29.95 32.16
CA ALA A 623 -19.37 -31.22 32.73
C ALA A 623 -19.44 -32.35 31.68
N PHE A 624 -18.57 -33.34 31.82
CA PHE A 624 -18.66 -34.62 31.12
C PHE A 624 -18.24 -35.75 32.06
N SER A 625 -18.67 -36.97 31.78
CA SER A 625 -18.35 -38.13 32.63
C SER A 625 -17.41 -39.12 31.96
N ILE A 626 -16.59 -39.77 32.78
CA ILE A 626 -15.77 -40.94 32.41
C ILE A 626 -16.20 -42.09 33.33
N THR A 627 -16.25 -43.30 32.78
CA THR A 627 -16.57 -44.50 33.55
C THR A 627 -15.29 -45.08 34.15
N VAL A 628 -15.28 -45.30 35.45
CA VAL A 628 -14.21 -45.94 36.23
C VAL A 628 -14.70 -47.32 36.67
N GLY A 629 -13.82 -48.33 36.63
CA GLY A 629 -14.07 -49.66 37.16
C GLY A 629 -13.47 -49.79 38.55
N GLY A 630 -14.18 -50.45 39.46
CA GLY A 630 -13.67 -50.85 40.76
C GLY A 630 -13.60 -52.38 40.87
N ASP A 631 -12.61 -52.89 41.58
CA ASP A 631 -12.46 -54.33 41.84
C ASP A 631 -12.06 -54.65 43.29
N THR A 632 -11.38 -55.76 43.54
CA THR A 632 -10.99 -56.18 44.92
C THR A 632 -9.50 -56.52 45.03
N ALA A 633 -8.74 -56.20 43.98
CA ALA A 633 -7.34 -56.50 43.86
C ALA A 633 -6.53 -55.44 44.62
N VAL A 634 -5.63 -55.88 45.50
CA VAL A 634 -4.77 -54.95 46.21
C VAL A 634 -3.76 -54.34 45.24
N GLU A 635 -3.96 -53.07 44.91
CA GLU A 635 -3.08 -52.30 44.04
C GLU A 635 -2.58 -50.98 44.65
N THR A 636 -1.82 -50.20 43.88
CA THR A 636 -1.38 -48.86 44.30
C THR A 636 -2.32 -47.82 43.71
N ASN A 637 -2.48 -46.64 44.34
CA ASN A 637 -3.23 -45.56 43.72
C ASN A 637 -2.72 -45.27 42.29
N GLU A 638 -3.66 -45.21 41.36
CA GLU A 638 -3.37 -45.09 39.95
C GLU A 638 -3.79 -43.73 39.40
N VAL A 639 -3.25 -43.35 38.24
CA VAL A 639 -3.63 -42.12 37.54
C VAL A 639 -3.90 -42.36 36.07
N PHE A 640 -4.91 -41.69 35.52
CA PHE A 640 -5.07 -41.48 34.09
C PHE A 640 -5.21 -39.98 33.79
N TYR A 641 -5.22 -39.60 32.52
CA TYR A 641 -5.30 -38.19 32.12
C TYR A 641 -6.47 -37.92 31.20
N VAL A 642 -7.02 -36.72 31.32
CA VAL A 642 -7.96 -36.13 30.37
C VAL A 642 -7.25 -35.00 29.65
N ASN A 643 -7.27 -34.99 28.33
CA ASN A 643 -6.67 -33.94 27.52
C ASN A 643 -7.75 -33.20 26.71
N LEU A 644 -7.69 -31.87 26.72
CA LEU A 644 -8.45 -30.97 25.87
C LEU A 644 -7.63 -30.61 24.63
N THR A 645 -8.24 -30.69 23.46
CA THR A 645 -7.61 -30.32 22.19
C THR A 645 -8.56 -29.57 21.28
N ALA A 646 -8.06 -29.05 20.16
CA ALA A 646 -8.87 -28.42 19.10
C ALA A 646 -9.84 -27.32 19.58
N ALA A 647 -9.45 -26.56 20.60
CA ALA A 647 -10.29 -25.48 21.12
C ALA A 647 -10.46 -24.36 20.08
N THR A 648 -11.70 -23.94 19.86
CA THR A 648 -12.08 -22.81 19.02
C THR A 648 -12.99 -21.89 19.82
N GLY A 649 -12.73 -20.58 19.79
CA GLY A 649 -13.46 -19.58 20.59
C GLY A 649 -12.90 -19.33 21.99
N ALA A 650 -11.86 -20.07 22.40
CA ALA A 650 -11.08 -19.86 23.61
C ALA A 650 -9.63 -20.37 23.41
N THR A 651 -8.69 -19.87 24.19
CA THR A 651 -7.31 -20.40 24.25
C THR A 651 -7.20 -21.44 25.37
N ILE A 652 -6.54 -22.57 25.14
CA ILE A 652 -6.35 -23.59 26.18
C ILE A 652 -5.27 -23.09 27.16
N TYR A 653 -5.65 -22.82 28.40
CA TYR A 653 -4.73 -22.47 29.48
C TYR A 653 -4.25 -23.71 30.22
N ASP A 654 -5.20 -24.58 30.61
CA ASP A 654 -4.90 -25.87 31.22
C ASP A 654 -5.62 -26.99 30.47
N GLY A 655 -4.89 -27.62 29.56
CA GLY A 655 -5.43 -28.63 28.67
C GLY A 655 -5.42 -30.04 29.26
N ARG A 656 -4.93 -30.27 30.47
CA ARG A 656 -4.74 -31.64 30.97
C ARG A 656 -5.09 -31.79 32.44
N ALA A 657 -6.12 -32.56 32.72
CA ALA A 657 -6.45 -32.98 34.08
C ALA A 657 -5.81 -34.33 34.41
N VAL A 658 -5.31 -34.45 35.64
CA VAL A 658 -4.89 -35.68 36.30
C VAL A 658 -6.08 -36.25 37.06
N ALA A 659 -6.41 -37.50 36.74
CA ALA A 659 -7.44 -38.25 37.42
C ALA A 659 -6.80 -39.34 38.27
N THR A 660 -6.89 -39.23 39.59
CA THR A 660 -6.34 -40.20 40.54
C THR A 660 -7.42 -41.16 41.03
N LEU A 661 -7.19 -42.45 40.79
CA LEU A 661 -7.96 -43.56 41.34
C LEU A 661 -7.28 -44.01 42.64
N VAL A 662 -7.98 -43.88 43.75
CA VAL A 662 -7.49 -44.26 45.08
C VAL A 662 -7.93 -45.69 45.35
N ASN A 663 -6.95 -46.55 45.60
CA ASN A 663 -7.20 -47.94 45.96
C ASN A 663 -7.78 -48.06 47.37
N ASP A 664 -8.90 -48.77 47.49
CA ASP A 664 -9.54 -49.12 48.77
C ASP A 664 -9.49 -50.61 49.12
N ASP A 665 -8.68 -51.40 48.42
CA ASP A 665 -8.51 -52.84 48.62
C ASP A 665 -7.33 -53.21 49.52
N GLY A 666 -7.56 -54.14 50.46
CA GLY A 666 -6.53 -54.73 51.31
C GLY A 666 -6.96 -54.99 52.77
N PRO A 667 -6.10 -55.64 53.58
CA PRO A 667 -6.41 -55.97 54.97
C PRO A 667 -6.70 -54.70 55.79
N ARG A 668 -7.81 -54.71 56.54
CA ARG A 668 -8.27 -53.61 57.39
C ARG A 668 -8.22 -53.99 58.87
N LEU A 669 -7.52 -53.23 59.71
CA LEU A 669 -7.47 -53.43 61.17
C LEU A 669 -8.65 -52.78 61.89
N SER A 670 -9.21 -53.47 62.88
CA SER A 670 -10.20 -52.95 63.81
C SER A 670 -9.93 -53.40 65.25
N ILE A 671 -10.47 -52.68 66.24
CA ILE A 671 -10.51 -53.09 67.65
C ILE A 671 -11.92 -52.79 68.20
N ALA A 672 -12.46 -53.67 69.03
CA ALA A 672 -13.82 -53.52 69.58
C ALA A 672 -13.81 -53.06 71.05
N ASP A 673 -14.86 -52.32 71.41
CA ASP A 673 -15.16 -51.93 72.80
C ASP A 673 -15.43 -53.13 73.70
N ILE A 674 -15.11 -53.01 74.99
CA ILE A 674 -15.42 -54.00 76.04
C ILE A 674 -15.96 -53.31 77.30
N SER A 675 -16.78 -54.02 78.10
CA SER A 675 -17.25 -53.54 79.42
C SER A 675 -17.21 -54.65 80.48
N PHE A 676 -16.86 -54.27 81.72
CA PHE A 676 -16.58 -55.23 82.80
C PHE A 676 -16.56 -54.52 84.19
N ALA A 677 -16.97 -55.18 85.28
CA ALA A 677 -17.24 -54.53 86.59
C ALA A 677 -16.03 -54.40 87.51
N GLU A 678 -15.54 -53.19 87.84
CA GLU A 678 -14.15 -52.92 88.32
C GLU A 678 -13.65 -53.79 89.46
N GLY A 679 -14.55 -54.16 90.37
CA GLY A 679 -14.32 -55.08 91.47
C GLY A 679 -13.86 -54.35 92.72
N ASN A 680 -14.20 -54.89 93.89
CA ASN A 680 -14.10 -54.12 95.13
C ASN A 680 -12.67 -53.98 95.73
N SER A 681 -11.64 -54.58 95.11
CA SER A 681 -10.23 -54.49 95.54
C SER A 681 -9.23 -55.10 94.55
N GLY A 682 -7.97 -54.64 94.61
CA GLY A 682 -6.83 -55.25 93.89
C GLY A 682 -6.78 -54.86 92.40
N SER A 683 -5.92 -55.52 91.62
CA SER A 683 -5.83 -55.29 90.17
C SER A 683 -6.17 -56.56 89.38
N ARG A 684 -6.84 -56.39 88.25
CA ARG A 684 -7.24 -57.48 87.32
C ARG A 684 -6.84 -57.16 85.88
N GLN A 685 -6.67 -58.18 85.05
CA GLN A 685 -6.36 -58.01 83.63
C GLN A 685 -7.60 -58.19 82.76
N VAL A 686 -7.78 -57.31 81.78
CA VAL A 686 -8.86 -57.37 80.78
C VAL A 686 -8.31 -57.45 79.37
N THR A 687 -8.94 -58.26 78.53
CA THR A 687 -8.42 -58.62 77.21
C THR A 687 -9.12 -57.84 76.12
N PHE A 688 -8.34 -57.18 75.26
CA PHE A 688 -8.78 -56.58 74.01
C PHE A 688 -8.32 -57.44 72.83
N THR A 689 -9.11 -57.44 71.75
CA THR A 689 -8.80 -58.16 70.50
C THR A 689 -8.70 -57.18 69.35
N VAL A 690 -7.55 -57.15 68.69
CA VAL A 690 -7.33 -56.46 67.41
C VAL A 690 -7.59 -57.46 66.28
N GLN A 691 -8.39 -57.07 65.29
CA GLN A 691 -8.87 -57.94 64.22
C GLN A 691 -8.56 -57.37 62.83
N LEU A 692 -8.33 -58.26 61.86
CA LEU A 692 -8.30 -57.94 60.43
C LEU A 692 -9.60 -58.41 59.77
N ALA A 693 -10.18 -57.56 58.92
CA ALA A 693 -11.38 -57.91 58.12
C ALA A 693 -11.11 -59.07 57.15
N GLN A 694 -9.88 -59.20 56.66
CA GLN A 694 -9.41 -60.29 55.81
C GLN A 694 -7.98 -60.67 56.21
N ALA A 695 -7.64 -61.96 56.12
CA ALA A 695 -6.28 -62.42 56.40
C ALA A 695 -5.28 -61.78 55.42
N ALA A 696 -4.23 -61.17 55.96
CA ALA A 696 -3.14 -60.63 55.17
C ALA A 696 -2.18 -61.75 54.70
N THR A 697 -1.62 -61.63 53.49
CA THR A 697 -0.62 -62.57 52.95
C THR A 697 0.79 -62.31 53.49
N VAL A 698 1.01 -61.15 54.11
CA VAL A 698 2.23 -60.76 54.84
C VAL A 698 1.86 -60.33 56.26
N PRO A 699 2.80 -60.35 57.23
CA PRO A 699 2.52 -59.90 58.59
C PRO A 699 2.07 -58.43 58.64
N VAL A 700 1.05 -58.15 59.45
CA VAL A 700 0.57 -56.78 59.73
C VAL A 700 1.13 -56.33 61.08
N THR A 701 1.83 -55.21 61.13
CA THR A 701 2.36 -54.64 62.37
C THR A 701 1.61 -53.38 62.78
N TYR A 702 1.40 -53.14 64.08
CA TYR A 702 0.75 -51.94 64.61
C TYR A 702 1.24 -51.64 66.03
N SER A 703 0.87 -50.48 66.58
CA SER A 703 1.13 -50.08 67.96
C SER A 703 -0.17 -49.82 68.70
N ILE A 704 -0.17 -50.03 70.01
CA ILE A 704 -1.30 -49.80 70.91
C ILE A 704 -0.90 -48.75 71.94
N ALA A 705 -1.79 -47.82 72.26
CA ALA A 705 -1.66 -46.94 73.41
C ALA A 705 -3.01 -46.76 74.11
N THR A 706 -3.05 -46.91 75.43
CA THR A 706 -4.22 -46.53 76.22
C THR A 706 -4.17 -45.07 76.63
N ALA A 707 -5.33 -44.44 76.76
CA ALA A 707 -5.50 -43.06 77.19
C ALA A 707 -6.70 -42.95 78.14
N SER A 708 -6.64 -42.02 79.08
CA SER A 708 -7.79 -41.70 79.92
C SER A 708 -8.95 -41.15 79.09
N SER A 709 -10.17 -41.53 79.49
CA SER A 709 -11.40 -40.81 79.14
C SER A 709 -12.04 -40.33 80.45
N SER A 710 -13.11 -40.97 80.96
CA SER A 710 -13.59 -40.73 82.33
C SER A 710 -12.74 -41.44 83.38
N ALA A 711 -12.18 -42.60 83.04
CA ALA A 711 -11.24 -43.33 83.90
C ALA A 711 -9.85 -42.69 83.86
N VAL A 712 -9.21 -42.58 85.02
CA VAL A 712 -7.94 -41.92 85.28
C VAL A 712 -6.79 -42.96 85.35
N ILE A 713 -5.74 -42.73 84.55
CA ILE A 713 -4.53 -43.55 84.59
C ILE A 713 -3.90 -43.49 85.99
N GLY A 714 -3.62 -44.65 86.57
CA GLY A 714 -3.00 -44.82 87.88
C GLY A 714 -3.99 -44.95 89.03
N SER A 715 -5.22 -44.44 88.88
CA SER A 715 -6.33 -44.70 89.80
C SER A 715 -7.06 -45.96 89.34
N ASP A 716 -7.76 -45.88 88.21
CA ASP A 716 -8.79 -46.86 87.84
C ASP A 716 -8.22 -47.91 86.85
N PHE A 717 -7.17 -47.55 86.11
CA PHE A 717 -6.41 -48.48 85.27
C PHE A 717 -4.94 -48.10 85.12
N VAL A 718 -4.10 -49.08 84.73
CA VAL A 718 -2.68 -48.86 84.44
C VAL A 718 -2.51 -48.55 82.96
N GLY A 719 -1.96 -47.37 82.65
CA GLY A 719 -1.63 -46.96 81.29
C GLY A 719 -0.69 -47.96 80.60
N ARG A 720 -0.95 -48.30 79.34
CA ARG A 720 -0.21 -49.31 78.58
C ARG A 720 0.10 -48.81 77.17
N SER A 721 1.34 -48.99 76.74
CA SER A 721 1.78 -48.76 75.37
C SER A 721 2.58 -49.96 74.87
N LEU A 722 2.23 -50.47 73.70
CA LEU A 722 2.92 -51.56 73.01
C LEU A 722 3.27 -51.09 71.60
N THR A 723 4.51 -51.33 71.17
CA THR A 723 4.99 -50.92 69.84
C THR A 723 5.38 -52.13 69.01
N GLY A 724 4.94 -52.19 67.76
CA GLY A 724 5.34 -53.26 66.82
C GLY A 724 4.65 -54.60 67.06
N GLU A 725 3.44 -54.58 67.62
CA GLU A 725 2.59 -55.77 67.73
C GLU A 725 2.27 -56.30 66.33
N THR A 726 2.25 -57.63 66.15
CA THR A 726 2.15 -58.25 64.82
C THR A 726 1.00 -59.25 64.75
N ILE A 727 0.11 -59.15 63.76
CA ILE A 727 -0.74 -60.26 63.31
C ILE A 727 0.02 -61.00 62.20
N PRO A 728 0.47 -62.26 62.41
CA PRO A 728 1.22 -63.00 61.40
C PRO A 728 0.41 -63.24 60.12
N ALA A 729 1.10 -63.44 59.00
CA ALA A 729 0.47 -63.79 57.73
C ALA A 729 -0.49 -64.98 57.88
N GLY A 730 -1.66 -64.90 57.24
CA GLY A 730 -2.73 -65.91 57.31
C GLY A 730 -3.59 -65.88 58.57
N GLN A 731 -3.25 -65.06 59.58
CA GLN A 731 -4.10 -64.85 60.76
C GLN A 731 -4.95 -63.59 60.62
N THR A 732 -6.02 -63.53 61.41
CA THR A 732 -6.98 -62.42 61.40
C THR A 732 -7.11 -61.71 62.74
N SER A 733 -6.41 -62.10 63.80
CA SER A 733 -6.52 -61.42 65.09
C SER A 733 -5.31 -61.59 66.00
N ARG A 734 -5.18 -60.68 66.97
CA ARG A 734 -4.23 -60.75 68.09
C ARG A 734 -4.85 -60.11 69.32
N THR A 735 -4.58 -60.68 70.49
CA THR A 735 -5.09 -60.16 71.77
C THR A 735 -3.98 -59.53 72.61
N PHE A 736 -4.34 -58.57 73.45
CA PHE A 736 -3.48 -58.00 74.50
C PHE A 736 -4.32 -57.67 75.73
N THR A 737 -3.68 -57.46 76.89
CA THR A 737 -4.38 -57.15 78.14
C THR A 737 -4.12 -55.73 78.64
N VAL A 738 -5.07 -55.13 79.35
CA VAL A 738 -4.92 -53.90 80.13
C VAL A 738 -5.19 -54.23 81.60
N THR A 739 -4.41 -53.66 82.52
CA THR A 739 -4.64 -53.86 83.95
C THR A 739 -5.57 -52.78 84.49
N VAL A 740 -6.59 -53.20 85.23
CA VAL A 740 -7.61 -52.36 85.86
C VAL A 740 -7.52 -52.53 87.37
N ASN A 741 -7.67 -51.43 88.11
CA ASN A 741 -7.64 -51.41 89.56
C ASN A 741 -9.07 -51.30 90.08
N GLY A 742 -9.41 -52.11 91.06
CA GLY A 742 -10.69 -52.08 91.74
C GLY A 742 -10.57 -51.41 93.12
N ASP A 743 -11.59 -50.67 93.53
CA ASP A 743 -11.69 -50.06 94.84
C ASP A 743 -13.10 -50.15 95.43
N THR A 744 -13.45 -49.34 96.44
CA THR A 744 -14.76 -49.43 97.12
C THR A 744 -15.57 -48.13 97.01
N ALA A 745 -15.17 -47.22 96.14
CA ALA A 745 -15.77 -45.91 95.98
C ALA A 745 -17.03 -46.01 95.12
N VAL A 746 -18.12 -45.40 95.59
CA VAL A 746 -19.34 -45.33 94.77
C VAL A 746 -19.17 -44.23 93.73
N GLU A 747 -18.89 -44.63 92.50
CA GLU A 747 -18.73 -43.72 91.36
C GLU A 747 -19.65 -44.04 90.17
N ALA A 748 -19.54 -43.26 89.09
CA ALA A 748 -20.26 -43.56 87.86
C ALA A 748 -19.49 -44.62 87.05
N ASN A 749 -20.13 -45.29 86.09
CA ASN A 749 -19.37 -46.12 85.16
C ASN A 749 -18.38 -45.25 84.38
N GLU A 750 -17.13 -45.68 84.36
CA GLU A 750 -16.04 -44.93 83.75
C GLU A 750 -15.51 -45.64 82.50
N ALA A 751 -14.71 -44.96 81.68
CA ALA A 751 -14.13 -45.54 80.48
C ALA A 751 -12.70 -45.04 80.24
N PHE A 752 -11.86 -45.91 79.69
CA PHE A 752 -10.60 -45.52 79.06
C PHE A 752 -10.61 -45.88 77.58
N VAL A 753 -9.73 -45.27 76.81
CA VAL A 753 -9.60 -45.46 75.37
C VAL A 753 -8.36 -46.30 75.06
N VAL A 754 -8.46 -47.17 74.07
CA VAL A 754 -7.35 -47.88 73.43
C VAL A 754 -7.26 -47.40 71.98
N ASN A 755 -6.09 -46.91 71.58
CA ASN A 755 -5.83 -46.48 70.21
C ASN A 755 -4.82 -47.40 69.50
N LEU A 756 -5.16 -47.81 68.28
CA LEU A 756 -4.28 -48.44 67.31
C LEU A 756 -3.61 -47.35 66.47
N THR A 757 -2.29 -47.44 66.31
CA THR A 757 -1.50 -46.50 65.52
C THR A 757 -0.40 -47.23 64.76
N GLN A 758 0.26 -46.56 63.81
CA GLN A 758 1.44 -47.08 63.11
C GLN A 758 1.21 -48.44 62.44
N ALA A 759 0.03 -48.66 61.85
CA ALA A 759 -0.26 -49.87 61.11
C ALA A 759 0.58 -49.95 59.83
N THR A 760 1.23 -51.08 59.59
CA THR A 760 1.99 -51.40 58.37
C THR A 760 1.51 -52.75 57.86
N GLY A 761 1.20 -52.85 56.56
CA GLY A 761 0.64 -54.06 55.94
C GLY A 761 -0.90 -54.17 56.01
N ALA A 762 -1.56 -53.22 56.66
CA ALA A 762 -3.01 -53.04 56.69
C ALA A 762 -3.34 -51.56 56.89
N SER A 763 -4.52 -51.13 56.44
CA SER A 763 -5.07 -49.83 56.83
C SER A 763 -5.95 -49.98 58.08
N ILE A 764 -6.03 -48.94 58.91
CA ILE A 764 -6.87 -48.96 60.11
C ILE A 764 -8.28 -48.54 59.70
N LEU A 765 -9.24 -49.46 59.84
CA LEU A 765 -10.66 -49.19 59.65
C LEU A 765 -11.30 -48.64 60.91
N ASP A 766 -10.99 -49.26 62.05
CA ASP A 766 -11.41 -48.80 63.37
C ASP A 766 -10.23 -48.82 64.34
N GLY A 767 -9.71 -47.64 64.65
CA GLY A 767 -8.49 -47.49 65.44
C GLY A 767 -8.73 -47.33 66.93
N THR A 768 -9.98 -47.26 67.37
CA THR A 768 -10.28 -46.78 68.73
C THR A 768 -11.31 -47.69 69.39
N ALA A 769 -10.97 -48.21 70.58
CA ALA A 769 -11.91 -48.95 71.42
C ALA A 769 -12.00 -48.35 72.83
N TYR A 770 -13.18 -48.44 73.44
CA TYR A 770 -13.44 -48.08 74.84
C TYR A 770 -13.41 -49.33 75.74
N GLY A 771 -12.67 -49.24 76.83
CA GLY A 771 -12.79 -50.15 77.98
C GLY A 771 -13.65 -49.49 79.05
N VAL A 772 -14.89 -49.94 79.22
CA VAL A 772 -15.84 -49.40 80.20
C VAL A 772 -15.76 -50.18 81.51
N LEU A 773 -15.47 -49.46 82.59
CA LEU A 773 -15.43 -49.89 83.98
C LEU A 773 -16.83 -49.70 84.58
N LEU A 774 -17.47 -50.80 84.99
CA LEU A 774 -18.79 -50.74 85.62
C LEU A 774 -18.63 -50.70 87.16
N ASN A 775 -19.20 -49.69 87.80
CA ASN A 775 -19.14 -49.55 89.27
C ASN A 775 -20.01 -50.62 89.95
N ASP A 776 -19.44 -51.34 90.92
CA ASP A 776 -20.11 -52.37 91.71
C ASP A 776 -20.22 -52.10 93.22
N ASP A 777 -19.92 -50.88 93.69
CA ASP A 777 -19.78 -50.51 95.11
C ASP A 777 -21.00 -49.90 95.83
N GLY A 778 -22.18 -49.84 95.20
CA GLY A 778 -23.40 -49.25 95.76
C GLY A 778 -24.11 -50.05 96.88
N PRO A 779 -25.03 -49.42 97.67
CA PRO A 779 -25.79 -50.11 98.71
C PRO A 779 -26.64 -51.27 98.16
N ARG A 780 -26.71 -52.37 98.91
CA ARG A 780 -27.47 -53.58 98.54
C ARG A 780 -28.60 -53.89 99.52
N LEU A 781 -29.83 -54.02 99.03
CA LEU A 781 -31.07 -54.27 99.78
C LEU A 781 -31.34 -55.77 99.96
N SER A 782 -31.72 -56.18 101.17
CA SER A 782 -32.12 -57.55 101.52
C SER A 782 -33.30 -57.57 102.49
N ILE A 783 -34.00 -58.70 102.61
CA ILE A 783 -35.02 -58.96 103.65
C ILE A 783 -34.77 -60.34 104.24
N ALA A 784 -35.00 -60.52 105.55
CA ALA A 784 -34.78 -61.79 106.22
C ALA A 784 -36.11 -62.52 106.52
N ASP A 785 -36.06 -63.85 106.50
CA ASP A 785 -37.14 -64.75 106.92
C ASP A 785 -37.54 -64.52 108.38
N VAL A 786 -38.81 -64.75 108.71
CA VAL A 786 -39.35 -64.60 110.07
C VAL A 786 -40.32 -65.73 110.38
N SER A 787 -40.30 -66.25 111.60
CA SER A 787 -41.26 -67.24 112.09
C SER A 787 -41.99 -66.77 113.35
N ALA A 788 -43.28 -67.06 113.48
CA ALA A 788 -44.08 -66.75 114.66
C ALA A 788 -45.19 -67.80 114.89
N THR A 789 -45.62 -68.02 116.14
CA THR A 789 -46.75 -68.93 116.42
C THR A 789 -48.10 -68.24 116.25
N GLU A 790 -49.08 -68.95 115.68
CA GLU A 790 -50.40 -68.40 115.35
C GLU A 790 -51.25 -68.08 116.60
N GLY A 791 -51.28 -69.00 117.58
CA GLY A 791 -52.04 -68.89 118.83
C GLY A 791 -53.53 -69.20 118.67
N ALA A 792 -54.13 -69.74 119.74
CA ALA A 792 -55.49 -70.30 119.78
C ALA A 792 -56.70 -69.41 119.35
N SER A 793 -56.51 -68.13 118.99
CA SER A 793 -57.54 -67.25 118.36
C SER A 793 -57.02 -65.82 118.09
N GLY A 794 -57.66 -65.14 117.14
CA GLY A 794 -57.45 -63.70 116.87
C GLY A 794 -56.36 -63.42 115.85
N SER A 795 -55.86 -62.18 115.76
CA SER A 795 -54.80 -61.81 114.81
C SER A 795 -53.58 -61.21 115.51
N LYS A 796 -52.37 -61.62 115.10
CA LYS A 796 -51.06 -61.14 115.60
C LYS A 796 -50.27 -60.45 114.49
N GLN A 797 -49.37 -59.54 114.87
CA GLN A 797 -48.46 -58.87 113.93
C GLN A 797 -47.05 -59.49 114.01
N VAL A 798 -46.53 -59.96 112.89
CA VAL A 798 -45.18 -60.50 112.71
C VAL A 798 -44.30 -59.48 112.01
N VAL A 799 -43.16 -59.10 112.59
CA VAL A 799 -42.32 -58.00 112.09
C VAL A 799 -41.19 -58.52 111.20
N PHE A 800 -41.14 -58.05 109.96
CA PHE A 800 -40.05 -58.25 109.01
C PHE A 800 -39.13 -57.03 108.96
N THR A 801 -37.83 -57.27 108.74
CA THR A 801 -36.81 -56.21 108.62
C THR A 801 -36.22 -56.24 107.22
N VAL A 802 -36.34 -55.12 106.50
CA VAL A 802 -35.63 -54.86 105.25
C VAL A 802 -34.33 -54.13 105.58
N SER A 803 -33.19 -54.61 105.08
CA SER A 803 -31.84 -54.14 105.43
C SER A 803 -31.03 -53.70 104.21
N LEU A 804 -30.05 -52.81 104.43
CA LEU A 804 -29.01 -52.44 103.48
C LEU A 804 -27.65 -52.91 104.01
N ALA A 805 -26.82 -53.49 103.13
CA ALA A 805 -25.46 -53.91 103.47
C ALA A 805 -24.54 -52.74 103.90
N GLN A 806 -24.82 -51.54 103.39
CA GLN A 806 -24.18 -50.28 103.79
C GLN A 806 -25.20 -49.14 103.71
N ALA A 807 -25.02 -48.10 104.54
CA ALA A 807 -25.93 -46.97 104.55
C ALA A 807 -25.89 -46.23 103.21
N ALA A 808 -27.06 -45.96 102.64
CA ALA A 808 -27.17 -45.15 101.43
C ALA A 808 -27.09 -43.64 101.77
N THR A 809 -26.46 -42.84 100.92
CA THR A 809 -26.38 -41.37 101.06
C THR A 809 -27.68 -40.66 100.66
N VAL A 810 -28.56 -41.38 99.94
CA VAL A 810 -29.92 -40.95 99.58
C VAL A 810 -30.94 -42.00 100.06
N PRO A 811 -32.21 -41.65 100.26
CA PRO A 811 -33.22 -42.62 100.69
C PRO A 811 -33.39 -43.76 99.66
N VAL A 812 -33.48 -44.99 100.14
CA VAL A 812 -33.76 -46.18 99.31
C VAL A 812 -35.23 -46.50 99.39
N THR A 813 -35.94 -46.51 98.25
CA THR A 813 -37.38 -46.80 98.18
C THR A 813 -37.65 -48.18 97.60
N TYR A 814 -38.69 -48.89 98.07
CA TYR A 814 -39.11 -50.19 97.57
C TYR A 814 -40.60 -50.44 97.85
N THR A 815 -41.15 -51.48 97.24
CA THR A 815 -42.52 -51.96 97.43
C THR A 815 -42.47 -53.34 98.07
N ILE A 816 -43.33 -53.57 99.07
CA ILE A 816 -43.52 -54.86 99.73
C ILE A 816 -44.85 -55.46 99.27
N ALA A 817 -44.85 -56.74 98.91
CA ALA A 817 -46.06 -57.51 98.71
C ALA A 817 -45.92 -58.92 99.30
N THR A 818 -46.94 -59.39 100.01
CA THR A 818 -47.03 -60.80 100.44
C THR A 818 -47.67 -61.66 99.36
N ALA A 819 -47.27 -62.92 99.28
CA ALA A 819 -47.88 -63.94 98.42
C ALA A 819 -48.01 -65.26 99.21
N ASN A 820 -49.00 -66.07 98.86
CA ASN A 820 -49.25 -67.33 99.53
C ASN A 820 -48.08 -68.30 99.32
N GLY A 821 -47.74 -69.06 100.36
CA GLY A 821 -46.96 -70.29 100.27
C GLY A 821 -47.91 -71.46 100.48
N THR A 822 -47.75 -72.17 101.60
CA THR A 822 -48.78 -73.10 102.09
C THR A 822 -49.90 -72.39 102.85
N ALA A 823 -49.62 -71.23 103.47
CA ALA A 823 -50.59 -70.40 104.17
C ALA A 823 -51.56 -69.73 103.20
N GLY A 824 -52.86 -69.87 103.48
CA GLY A 824 -53.98 -69.30 102.77
C GLY A 824 -54.26 -67.83 103.10
N LEU A 825 -54.73 -67.10 102.09
CA LEU A 825 -55.10 -65.69 102.24
C LEU A 825 -56.45 -65.58 102.94
N GLY A 826 -56.49 -64.85 104.06
CA GLY A 826 -57.71 -64.58 104.81
C GLY A 826 -58.08 -65.66 105.84
N SER A 827 -57.60 -66.90 105.68
CA SER A 827 -57.54 -67.91 106.75
C SER A 827 -56.36 -67.61 107.66
N ASP A 828 -55.13 -67.71 107.15
CA ASP A 828 -53.94 -67.89 108.00
C ASP A 828 -53.12 -66.59 108.10
N TYR A 829 -53.16 -65.76 107.05
CA TYR A 829 -52.62 -64.42 107.09
C TYR A 829 -53.41 -63.41 106.26
N VAL A 830 -53.25 -62.13 106.61
CA VAL A 830 -53.84 -61.02 105.86
C VAL A 830 -52.81 -60.52 104.86
N ALA A 831 -53.15 -60.61 103.57
CA ALA A 831 -52.28 -60.09 102.52
C ALA A 831 -51.97 -58.60 102.71
N ARG A 832 -50.71 -58.25 102.54
CA ARG A 832 -50.22 -56.88 102.73
C ARG A 832 -49.47 -56.42 101.48
N MET A 833 -49.82 -55.22 101.03
CA MET A 833 -49.09 -54.50 99.99
C MET A 833 -48.78 -53.08 100.47
N LEU A 834 -47.51 -52.72 100.50
CA LEU A 834 -47.03 -51.38 100.84
C LEU A 834 -46.21 -50.84 99.68
N THR A 835 -46.61 -49.71 99.11
CA THR A 835 -45.91 -49.05 98.02
C THR A 835 -45.15 -47.84 98.53
N GLY A 836 -43.95 -47.60 98.00
CA GLY A 836 -43.13 -46.43 98.36
C GLY A 836 -42.52 -46.48 99.76
N GLU A 837 -42.31 -47.67 100.31
CA GLU A 837 -41.57 -47.84 101.57
C GLU A 837 -40.14 -47.35 101.38
N THR A 838 -39.57 -46.73 102.40
CA THR A 838 -38.29 -46.00 102.31
C THR A 838 -37.39 -46.31 103.51
N ILE A 839 -36.14 -46.71 103.28
CA ILE A 839 -35.05 -46.61 104.26
C ILE A 839 -34.41 -45.22 104.09
N PRO A 840 -34.54 -44.28 105.06
CA PRO A 840 -33.96 -42.94 104.93
C PRO A 840 -32.45 -42.96 104.75
N ALA A 841 -31.90 -41.90 104.15
CA ALA A 841 -30.45 -41.71 104.02
C ALA A 841 -29.75 -41.84 105.38
N GLY A 842 -28.59 -42.50 105.40
CA GLY A 842 -27.79 -42.76 106.60
C GLY A 842 -28.29 -43.91 107.48
N GLN A 843 -29.45 -44.51 107.17
CA GLN A 843 -29.93 -45.71 107.86
C GLN A 843 -29.67 -46.98 107.05
N THR A 844 -29.68 -48.12 107.73
CA THR A 844 -29.41 -49.44 107.13
C THR A 844 -30.60 -50.39 107.22
N SER A 845 -31.73 -50.00 107.82
CA SER A 845 -32.87 -50.93 107.94
C SER A 845 -34.21 -50.23 108.15
N ARG A 846 -35.31 -50.90 107.78
CA ARG A 846 -36.69 -50.53 108.10
C ARG A 846 -37.54 -51.76 108.39
N ASN A 847 -38.38 -51.65 109.41
CA ASN A 847 -39.29 -52.72 109.83
C ASN A 847 -40.70 -52.48 109.30
N PHE A 848 -41.41 -53.56 108.97
CA PHE A 848 -42.86 -53.56 108.74
C PHE A 848 -43.47 -54.85 109.29
N ALA A 849 -44.78 -54.87 109.56
CA ALA A 849 -45.44 -56.06 110.09
C ALA A 849 -46.30 -56.77 109.03
N VAL A 850 -46.59 -58.05 109.19
CA VAL A 850 -47.67 -58.76 108.48
C VAL A 850 -48.59 -59.34 109.53
N VAL A 851 -49.90 -59.27 109.30
CA VAL A 851 -50.88 -59.82 110.24
C VAL A 851 -51.09 -61.30 109.92
N ILE A 852 -50.88 -62.17 110.90
CA ILE A 852 -51.25 -63.58 110.87
C ILE A 852 -52.50 -63.77 111.72
N ASN A 853 -53.35 -64.71 111.36
CA ASN A 853 -54.50 -65.12 112.16
C ASN A 853 -54.17 -66.44 112.84
N GLY A 854 -54.70 -66.65 114.03
CA GLY A 854 -54.64 -67.95 114.68
C GLY A 854 -56.03 -68.51 114.88
N ASP A 855 -56.12 -69.83 114.83
CA ASP A 855 -57.35 -70.57 115.09
C ASP A 855 -57.15 -71.68 116.11
N THR A 856 -57.89 -72.79 116.04
CA THR A 856 -57.74 -73.94 116.95
C THR A 856 -57.67 -75.26 116.17
N VAL A 857 -57.39 -75.19 114.88
CA VAL A 857 -57.36 -76.33 113.95
C VAL A 857 -55.94 -76.85 113.93
N SER A 858 -55.74 -78.07 114.44
CA SER A 858 -54.41 -78.68 114.40
C SER A 858 -54.00 -78.97 112.96
N GLU A 859 -53.01 -78.21 112.48
CA GLU A 859 -52.45 -78.29 111.13
C GLU A 859 -50.91 -78.29 111.13
N ALA A 860 -50.30 -78.33 109.94
CA ALA A 860 -48.84 -78.27 109.83
C ALA A 860 -48.39 -76.81 109.82
N ASN A 861 -47.15 -76.52 110.23
CA ASN A 861 -46.58 -75.18 110.07
C ASN A 861 -46.73 -74.70 108.63
N GLU A 862 -47.25 -73.50 108.47
CA GLU A 862 -47.55 -72.92 107.18
C GLU A 862 -46.60 -71.79 106.81
N THR A 863 -46.54 -71.42 105.54
CA THR A 863 -45.64 -70.37 105.05
C THR A 863 -46.32 -69.42 104.09
N PHE A 864 -45.94 -68.15 104.14
CA PHE A 864 -46.19 -67.15 103.10
C PHE A 864 -44.86 -66.49 102.70
N VAL A 865 -44.81 -65.85 101.53
CA VAL A 865 -43.61 -65.16 101.04
C VAL A 865 -43.84 -63.66 101.07
N VAL A 866 -42.88 -62.90 101.58
CA VAL A 866 -42.77 -61.46 101.39
C VAL A 866 -41.82 -61.20 100.24
N ARG A 867 -42.24 -60.37 99.28
CA ARG A 867 -41.41 -59.93 98.15
C ARG A 867 -41.13 -58.43 98.21
N LEU A 868 -39.87 -58.08 98.01
CA LEU A 868 -39.43 -56.74 97.69
C LEU A 868 -39.46 -56.55 96.17
N SER A 869 -39.99 -55.43 95.73
CA SER A 869 -40.04 -55.04 94.32
C SER A 869 -39.85 -53.54 94.16
N GLN A 870 -39.62 -53.07 92.95
CA GLN A 870 -39.49 -51.63 92.65
C GLN A 870 -38.45 -50.91 93.53
N ALA A 871 -37.34 -51.59 93.85
CA ALA A 871 -36.26 -50.98 94.62
C ALA A 871 -35.58 -49.87 93.80
N SER A 872 -35.35 -48.73 94.42
CA SER A 872 -34.66 -47.57 93.84
C SER A 872 -33.71 -46.98 94.88
N GLY A 873 -32.51 -46.59 94.46
CA GLY A 873 -31.44 -46.10 95.35
C GLY A 873 -30.55 -47.19 95.96
N ALA A 874 -30.83 -48.47 95.71
CA ALA A 874 -29.98 -49.61 96.07
C ALA A 874 -30.15 -50.76 95.05
N SER A 875 -29.10 -51.56 94.88
CA SER A 875 -29.21 -52.85 94.18
C SER A 875 -29.89 -53.88 95.08
N VAL A 876 -30.66 -54.82 94.54
CA VAL A 876 -31.33 -55.84 95.37
C VAL A 876 -30.47 -57.08 95.44
N PHE A 877 -30.00 -57.42 96.65
CA PHE A 877 -29.24 -58.64 96.91
C PHE A 877 -30.16 -59.81 97.23
N ASP A 878 -31.15 -59.58 98.10
CA ASP A 878 -32.20 -60.56 98.40
C ASP A 878 -33.57 -59.88 98.34
N SER A 879 -34.46 -60.43 97.52
CA SER A 879 -35.77 -59.84 97.23
C SER A 879 -36.91 -60.57 97.90
N GLN A 880 -36.65 -61.68 98.61
CA GLN A 880 -37.71 -62.52 99.16
C GLN A 880 -37.39 -62.95 100.58
N ALA A 881 -38.41 -62.97 101.42
CA ALA A 881 -38.36 -63.59 102.73
C ALA A 881 -39.55 -64.53 102.90
N VAL A 882 -39.35 -65.62 103.62
CA VAL A 882 -40.39 -66.57 104.03
C VAL A 882 -40.89 -66.18 105.42
N GLY A 883 -42.20 -65.98 105.54
CA GLY A 883 -42.92 -65.92 106.80
C GLY A 883 -43.43 -67.30 107.17
N THR A 884 -42.95 -67.89 108.26
CA THR A 884 -43.44 -69.18 108.77
C THR A 884 -44.42 -68.96 109.93
N ILE A 885 -45.64 -69.45 109.76
CA ILE A 885 -46.65 -69.55 110.80
C ILE A 885 -46.48 -70.92 111.47
N VAL A 886 -46.11 -70.92 112.74
CA VAL A 886 -45.85 -72.15 113.51
C VAL A 886 -47.13 -72.52 114.25
N ASN A 887 -47.68 -73.70 113.97
CA ASN A 887 -48.86 -74.20 114.66
C ASN A 887 -48.53 -74.51 116.12
N ASP A 888 -49.39 -74.08 117.05
CA ASP A 888 -49.31 -74.32 118.49
C ASP A 888 -50.54 -75.04 119.11
N ASP A 889 -51.40 -75.66 118.29
CA ASP A 889 -52.64 -76.39 118.68
C ASP A 889 -52.59 -77.94 118.58
#